data_AF-A0A1Q3FYN4-F1
#
_entry.id   AF-A0A1Q3FYN4-F1
#
_cell.length_a   1.000
_cell.length_b   1.000
_cell.length_c   1.000
_cell.angle_alpha   90.00
_cell.angle_beta   90.00
_cell.angle_gamma   90.00
#
_symmetry.space_group_name_H-M   'P 1'
#
loop_
_entity.id
_entity.type
_entity.pdbx_description
1 polymer ?
#
loop_
_entity_poly.entity_id
_entity_poly.type
_entity_poly.pdbx_seq_one_letter_code
_entity_poly.pdbx_strand_id
1 'polypeptide(L)'
;MQGHENNGFQGDSPSIPGQFRWSTVIENGVMVDGPKQRRNSRDGDSVATQTVTNNSSTTTLDLRGTESDEESGPSRDQWGKGIEFLMSCIAMSVGLGNVWRFPFIALENGGGAFVIPYIIVLLLVGKPVYYMEMIIGQFSSRGSVKVYDCVPALRGIGYGQVLSIAIVSTYYASLMATTLKYLFESFQKILPWATCDERWTGFCIPSGGSTAGGLNSTITAAALSASNSTSAVMSSSAELYYKRVVLKELDNIDDGIGLPDWQLTLFLCLSWSIVLLVLIRGVKSAGKASYFLALFPYLVITILLVRACTLPGAINGIVYFLKPQWDKILDPKVWYAAVTQCFFSLSICFGNIIMYSSYNKFRHNVHRDATIVTTIDTFTSLLAGCTIFGILGHLAYVVGSDDVGSVVKPGAGLAFISYPEAIAKFDVVPQAFSVLFFLMLFVLGIGSNVAMTSCVMTVIRDQFPKVKNWQAATVIAICGVALGCIYVTPGGQYILTLVDHFGASFIALVLAIAELIAIGWIYGVDRLCKDVEFMLGHRPNLYWRLCWRWVTPLLMTAILIYNLLTLQPLTYQGYVYPTIAYDLGWCIAALGLLQLPIWGIYAITKQEGKTLSEKVMNAFRPTQSWGPIDPILNQEYKKFIHQE
;
A
#
# COMPACT_ATOMS: atom_id res chain seq x y z
N MET A 1 57.66 46.16 4.10
CA MET A 1 58.44 45.97 2.86
C MET A 1 57.53 45.23 1.88
N GLN A 2 56.70 45.97 1.14
CA GLN A 2 56.90 46.33 -0.29
C GLN A 2 56.92 45.07 -1.19
N GLY A 3 56.08 44.89 -2.19
CA GLY A 3 54.99 45.71 -2.76
C GLY A 3 54.51 45.15 -4.12
N HIS A 4 53.38 45.70 -4.60
CA HIS A 4 52.87 45.78 -6.00
C HIS A 4 52.39 44.46 -6.68
N GLU A 5 51.30 44.37 -7.45
CA GLU A 5 50.49 45.40 -8.15
C GLU A 5 49.08 44.90 -8.59
N ASN A 6 48.09 45.80 -8.50
CA ASN A 6 46.85 46.06 -9.30
C ASN A 6 46.63 45.27 -10.62
N ASN A 7 45.44 44.98 -11.18
CA ASN A 7 44.05 45.47 -11.22
C ASN A 7 43.16 44.24 -11.59
N GLY A 8 41.85 44.12 -11.41
CA GLY A 8 40.74 45.01 -11.12
C GLY A 8 39.48 44.36 -11.75
N PHE A 9 38.39 44.23 -11.00
CA PHE A 9 37.03 44.64 -11.38
C PHE A 9 36.04 44.19 -10.30
N GLN A 10 35.23 45.17 -9.90
CA GLN A 10 34.27 45.19 -8.78
C GLN A 10 33.03 44.33 -9.04
N GLY A 11 32.36 43.94 -7.95
CA GLY A 11 30.93 43.61 -8.01
C GLY A 11 30.44 42.75 -6.85
N ASP A 12 30.04 43.41 -5.77
CA ASP A 12 29.53 42.88 -4.51
C ASP A 12 28.43 41.79 -4.61
N SER A 13 28.50 40.86 -3.66
CA SER A 13 27.39 40.10 -3.07
C SER A 13 27.62 40.14 -1.55
N PRO A 14 26.62 40.05 -0.64
CA PRO A 14 25.46 39.15 -0.78
C PRO A 14 24.13 39.64 -0.17
N SER A 15 23.01 39.15 -0.70
CA SER A 15 21.76 39.10 0.08
C SER A 15 20.95 37.83 -0.23
N ILE A 16 20.48 37.25 0.87
CA ILE A 16 19.83 35.95 1.08
C ILE A 16 18.53 35.77 0.27
N PRO A 17 18.16 34.53 -0.14
CA PRO A 17 17.20 34.29 -1.19
C PRO A 17 15.76 34.11 -0.66
N GLY A 18 14.84 34.84 -1.27
CA GLY A 18 13.42 34.64 -1.10
C GLY A 18 12.63 35.65 -1.92
N GLN A 19 12.40 35.38 -3.20
CA GLN A 19 11.14 35.69 -3.89
C GLN A 19 11.18 35.27 -5.37
N PHE A 20 10.06 34.67 -5.77
CA PHE A 20 9.71 34.22 -7.10
C PHE A 20 9.76 35.38 -8.11
N ARG A 21 10.55 35.22 -9.19
CA ARG A 21 10.59 36.14 -10.33
C ARG A 21 9.62 35.63 -11.40
N TRP A 22 8.55 36.39 -11.65
CA TRP A 22 7.73 36.24 -12.85
C TRP A 22 8.49 36.87 -14.03
N SER A 23 8.69 36.08 -15.08
CA SER A 23 9.23 36.53 -16.36
C SER A 23 8.14 37.25 -17.14
N THR A 24 8.31 38.55 -17.37
CA THR A 24 7.51 39.30 -18.36
C THR A 24 8.39 39.60 -19.56
N VAL A 25 7.91 39.16 -20.72
CA VAL A 25 8.47 39.35 -22.06
C VAL A 25 8.30 40.81 -22.47
N ILE A 26 9.32 41.38 -23.11
CA ILE A 26 9.30 42.73 -23.70
C ILE A 26 8.79 42.63 -25.13
N GLU A 27 7.75 43.41 -25.46
CA GLU A 27 7.43 43.75 -26.85
C GLU A 27 6.96 45.21 -26.93
N ASN A 28 7.62 46.00 -27.79
CA ASN A 28 7.24 47.34 -28.28
C ASN A 28 7.03 48.48 -27.24
N GLY A 29 8.13 48.83 -26.58
CA GLY A 29 8.45 50.11 -25.96
C GLY A 29 7.38 51.20 -25.87
N VAL A 30 6.58 51.18 -24.80
CA VAL A 30 5.92 52.36 -24.20
C VAL A 30 5.75 52.11 -22.69
N MET A 31 6.15 53.06 -21.84
CA MET A 31 5.91 53.03 -20.39
C MET A 31 4.50 53.55 -20.06
N VAL A 32 3.75 52.84 -19.22
CA VAL A 32 2.52 53.36 -18.59
C VAL A 32 2.50 52.97 -17.11
N ASP A 33 2.39 53.99 -16.26
CA ASP A 33 2.30 53.91 -14.79
C ASP A 33 1.07 53.12 -14.32
N GLY A 34 1.27 52.26 -13.31
CA GLY A 34 0.19 51.48 -12.69
C GLY A 34 -0.57 52.26 -11.62
N PRO A 35 -1.90 52.08 -11.47
CA PRO A 35 -2.63 52.62 -10.32
C PRO A 35 -2.71 51.63 -9.15
N LYS A 36 -2.51 52.21 -7.96
CA LYS A 36 -2.56 51.66 -6.61
C LYS A 36 -3.84 50.87 -6.30
N GLN A 37 -3.67 49.73 -5.62
CA GLN A 37 -4.75 48.97 -4.97
C GLN A 37 -5.43 49.80 -3.86
N ARG A 38 -6.77 49.90 -3.93
CA ARG A 38 -7.64 50.17 -2.78
C ARG A 38 -8.72 49.08 -2.72
N ARG A 39 -8.86 48.46 -1.54
CA ARG A 39 -9.90 47.49 -1.18
C ARG A 39 -11.28 48.17 -1.12
N ASN A 40 -12.29 47.61 -1.81
CA ASN A 40 -13.61 47.30 -1.22
C ASN A 40 -14.56 46.56 -2.19
N SER A 41 -15.21 45.53 -1.63
CA SER A 41 -16.61 45.07 -1.75
C SER A 41 -17.50 45.32 -2.99
N ARG A 42 -18.09 44.21 -3.47
CA ARG A 42 -19.44 43.99 -4.09
C ARG A 42 -19.79 44.58 -5.47
N ASP A 43 -20.37 43.66 -6.26
CA ASP A 43 -21.31 43.76 -7.39
C ASP A 43 -20.94 44.53 -8.67
N GLY A 44 -21.35 43.96 -9.80
CA GLY A 44 -21.78 44.70 -10.98
C GLY A 44 -20.90 44.53 -12.22
N ASP A 45 -21.51 43.97 -13.27
CA ASP A 45 -21.04 44.01 -14.65
C ASP A 45 -20.55 45.40 -15.06
N SER A 46 -19.42 45.47 -15.76
CA SER A 46 -19.01 46.67 -16.51
C SER A 46 -18.31 46.27 -17.78
N VAL A 47 -19.05 46.42 -18.88
CA VAL A 47 -18.63 46.24 -20.27
C VAL A 47 -17.72 47.39 -20.68
N ALA A 48 -16.55 47.09 -21.24
CA ALA A 48 -15.72 48.07 -21.94
C ALA A 48 -15.86 47.86 -23.46
N THR A 49 -16.60 48.76 -24.10
CA THR A 49 -16.78 48.80 -25.56
C THR A 49 -15.69 49.69 -26.18
N GLN A 50 -14.89 49.16 -27.11
CA GLN A 50 -14.11 49.99 -28.04
C GLN A 50 -14.76 49.96 -29.42
N THR A 51 -15.07 51.15 -29.95
CA THR A 51 -15.65 51.35 -31.27
C THR A 51 -14.56 51.82 -32.23
N VAL A 52 -14.31 51.06 -33.30
CA VAL A 52 -13.54 51.53 -34.46
C VAL A 52 -14.49 51.55 -35.66
N THR A 53 -14.74 52.74 -36.19
CA THR A 53 -15.57 52.96 -37.37
C THR A 53 -14.73 52.90 -38.64
N ASN A 54 -15.16 52.08 -39.60
CA ASN A 54 -14.93 52.32 -41.03
C ASN A 54 -16.11 51.80 -41.85
N ASN A 55 -16.48 52.58 -42.86
CA ASN A 55 -17.75 52.53 -43.59
C ASN A 55 -18.01 51.23 -44.35
N SER A 56 -19.09 50.54 -43.97
CA SER A 56 -20.18 49.97 -44.78
C SER A 56 -20.61 48.58 -44.29
N SER A 57 -21.90 48.48 -43.96
CA SER A 57 -22.63 47.33 -43.39
C SER A 57 -22.19 46.83 -42.00
N THR A 58 -22.97 47.21 -40.99
CA THR A 58 -22.90 46.68 -39.62
C THR A 58 -23.61 45.32 -39.59
N THR A 59 -22.85 44.23 -39.67
CA THR A 59 -23.29 42.91 -39.19
C THR A 59 -22.54 42.63 -37.90
N THR A 60 -23.22 42.66 -36.77
CA THR A 60 -22.68 42.19 -35.49
C THR A 60 -22.50 40.69 -35.56
N LEU A 61 -21.29 40.24 -35.87
CA LEU A 61 -20.85 38.86 -35.61
C LEU A 61 -20.66 38.70 -34.11
N ASP A 62 -21.67 38.15 -33.44
CA ASP A 62 -21.53 37.56 -32.12
C ASP A 62 -20.53 36.40 -32.23
N LEU A 63 -19.26 36.65 -31.89
CA LEU A 63 -18.31 35.60 -31.52
C LEU A 63 -18.61 35.15 -30.08
N ARG A 64 -19.87 34.89 -29.76
CA ARG A 64 -20.18 33.76 -28.89
C ARG A 64 -19.98 32.55 -29.77
N GLY A 65 -18.77 32.00 -29.72
CA GLY A 65 -18.62 30.57 -29.97
C GLY A 65 -19.70 29.92 -29.12
N THR A 66 -20.74 29.44 -29.79
CA THR A 66 -21.48 28.29 -29.34
C THR A 66 -20.41 27.30 -28.91
N GLU A 67 -20.23 27.15 -27.60
CA GLU A 67 -19.96 25.82 -27.05
C GLU A 67 -21.14 24.98 -27.54
N SER A 68 -21.06 24.54 -28.80
CA SER A 68 -21.69 23.31 -29.18
C SER A 68 -21.14 22.32 -28.17
N ASP A 69 -22.05 21.81 -27.34
CA ASP A 69 -21.94 20.54 -26.66
C ASP A 69 -21.61 19.45 -27.70
N GLU A 70 -20.42 19.51 -28.29
CA GLU A 70 -19.78 18.34 -28.84
C GLU A 70 -19.51 17.48 -27.61
N GLU A 71 -20.22 16.36 -27.56
CA GLU A 71 -20.08 15.32 -26.55
C GLU A 71 -18.59 15.00 -26.34
N SER A 72 -17.95 15.71 -25.41
CA SER A 72 -16.67 15.29 -24.88
C SER A 72 -16.92 13.91 -24.29
N GLY A 73 -16.33 12.88 -24.90
CA GLY A 73 -16.46 11.50 -24.43
C GLY A 73 -16.22 11.44 -22.91
N PRO A 74 -16.79 10.46 -22.20
CA PRO A 74 -16.85 10.48 -20.74
C PRO A 74 -15.46 10.73 -20.13
N SER A 75 -15.27 11.93 -19.59
CA SER A 75 -14.02 12.33 -18.96
C SER A 75 -13.83 11.49 -17.70
N ARG A 76 -12.67 10.83 -17.59
CA ARG A 76 -12.31 10.08 -16.39
C ARG A 76 -12.32 11.05 -15.20
N ASP A 77 -12.82 10.60 -14.06
CA ASP A 77 -12.69 11.34 -12.81
C ASP A 77 -11.21 11.73 -12.59
N GLN A 78 -10.94 12.79 -11.84
CA GLN A 78 -9.57 13.18 -11.46
C GLN A 78 -9.51 13.47 -9.96
N TRP A 79 -8.31 13.38 -9.40
CA TRP A 79 -8.04 13.86 -8.04
C TRP A 79 -8.37 15.35 -7.92
N GLY A 80 -8.95 15.76 -6.79
CA GLY A 80 -9.28 17.16 -6.56
C GLY A 80 -8.02 18.04 -6.46
N LYS A 81 -6.96 17.51 -5.83
CA LYS A 81 -5.64 18.14 -5.76
C LYS A 81 -4.54 17.08 -5.94
N GLY A 82 -3.40 17.46 -6.52
CA GLY A 82 -2.27 16.55 -6.72
C GLY A 82 -1.69 15.95 -5.44
N ILE A 83 -1.85 16.63 -4.29
CA ILE A 83 -1.44 16.09 -2.98
C ILE A 83 -2.34 14.94 -2.51
N GLU A 84 -3.60 14.87 -2.96
CA GLU A 84 -4.55 13.82 -2.58
C GLU A 84 -4.12 12.47 -3.17
N PHE A 85 -3.55 12.49 -4.37
CA PHE A 85 -2.90 11.32 -4.97
C PHE A 85 -1.71 10.86 -4.12
N LEU A 86 -0.77 11.75 -3.82
CA LEU A 86 0.40 11.43 -3.00
C LEU A 86 0.00 10.87 -1.63
N MET A 87 -0.95 11.50 -0.94
CA MET A 87 -1.45 11.01 0.36
C MET A 87 -2.15 9.66 0.24
N SER A 88 -2.89 9.40 -0.85
CA SER A 88 -3.51 8.08 -1.09
C SER A 88 -2.47 7.00 -1.34
N CYS A 89 -1.40 7.32 -2.07
CA CYS A 89 -0.26 6.43 -2.27
C CYS A 89 0.49 6.15 -0.95
N ILE A 90 0.67 7.14 -0.07
CA ILE A 90 1.26 6.95 1.25
C ILE A 90 0.35 6.06 2.11
N ALA A 91 -0.96 6.35 2.19
CA ALA A 91 -1.91 5.58 2.98
C ALA A 91 -2.06 4.13 2.50
N MET A 92 -1.85 3.87 1.21
CA MET A 92 -1.83 2.53 0.64
C MET A 92 -0.54 1.77 0.97
N SER A 93 0.61 2.42 0.76
CA SER A 93 1.93 1.78 0.85
C SER A 93 2.41 1.66 2.30
N VAL A 94 1.97 2.56 3.17
CA VAL A 94 2.24 2.48 4.61
C VAL A 94 1.03 1.85 5.28
N GLY A 95 1.11 0.54 5.50
CA GLY A 95 0.02 -0.27 6.05
C GLY A 95 0.42 -1.05 7.30
N LEU A 96 -0.42 -2.01 7.66
CA LEU A 96 -0.17 -2.95 8.77
C LEU A 96 1.18 -3.69 8.63
N GLY A 97 1.60 -3.94 7.40
CA GLY A 97 2.86 -4.59 7.07
C GLY A 97 4.09 -3.86 7.59
N ASN A 98 4.08 -2.52 7.63
CA ASN A 98 5.21 -1.72 8.13
C ASN A 98 5.35 -1.84 9.66
N VAL A 99 4.24 -2.02 10.38
CA VAL A 99 4.21 -2.00 11.85
C VAL A 99 4.51 -3.37 12.46
N TRP A 100 3.92 -4.45 11.94
CA TRP A 100 4.10 -5.78 12.53
C TRP A 100 4.87 -6.76 11.65
N ARG A 101 4.77 -6.66 10.31
CA ARG A 101 5.34 -7.68 9.41
C ARG A 101 6.81 -7.41 9.16
N PHE A 102 7.16 -6.17 8.84
CA PHE A 102 8.55 -5.78 8.60
C PHE A 102 9.47 -6.10 9.79
N PRO A 103 9.12 -5.71 11.04
CA PRO A 103 10.02 -5.98 12.17
C PRO A 103 10.17 -7.49 12.44
N PHE A 104 9.10 -8.25 12.25
CA PHE A 104 9.12 -9.71 12.36
C PHE A 104 9.98 -10.38 11.27
N ILE A 105 9.74 -10.04 10.00
CA ILE A 105 10.51 -10.59 8.87
C ILE A 105 11.98 -10.23 9.00
N ALA A 106 12.31 -9.00 9.41
CA ALA A 106 13.69 -8.61 9.65
C ALA A 106 14.34 -9.49 10.72
N LEU A 107 13.65 -9.77 11.82
CA LEU A 107 14.16 -10.62 12.89
C LEU A 107 14.44 -12.06 12.42
N GLU A 108 13.47 -12.69 11.73
CA GLU A 108 13.63 -14.06 11.23
C GLU A 108 14.75 -14.21 10.19
N ASN A 109 15.07 -13.13 9.48
CA ASN A 109 15.99 -13.12 8.35
C ASN A 109 17.33 -12.41 8.66
N GLY A 110 17.71 -12.33 9.94
CA GLY A 110 19.04 -11.87 10.35
C GLY A 110 19.10 -10.51 11.05
N GLY A 111 17.98 -10.05 11.60
CA GLY A 111 17.86 -8.80 12.34
C GLY A 111 18.30 -7.59 11.50
N GLY A 112 19.25 -6.81 12.03
CA GLY A 112 19.78 -5.64 11.32
C GLY A 112 20.45 -5.97 9.98
N ALA A 113 20.90 -7.21 9.77
CA ALA A 113 21.53 -7.63 8.52
C ALA A 113 20.52 -7.64 7.36
N PHE A 114 19.25 -7.96 7.64
CA PHE A 114 18.14 -7.99 6.66
C PHE A 114 17.86 -6.62 6.03
N VAL A 115 18.13 -5.53 6.76
CA VAL A 115 17.90 -4.16 6.27
C VAL A 115 18.73 -3.88 5.01
N ILE A 116 19.90 -4.51 4.86
CA ILE A 116 20.77 -4.34 3.68
C ILE A 116 20.12 -4.97 2.42
N PRO A 117 19.78 -6.28 2.37
CA PRO A 117 19.00 -6.85 1.28
C PRO A 117 17.72 -6.09 0.98
N TYR A 118 16.98 -5.67 2.00
CA TYR A 118 15.74 -4.92 1.82
C TYR A 118 15.96 -3.56 1.12
N ILE A 119 16.96 -2.76 1.53
CA ILE A 119 17.28 -1.49 0.86
C ILE A 119 17.76 -1.73 -0.58
N ILE A 120 18.58 -2.76 -0.83
CA ILE A 120 19.03 -3.10 -2.18
C ILE A 120 17.83 -3.45 -3.07
N VAL A 121 16.94 -4.32 -2.58
CA VAL A 121 15.72 -4.70 -3.28
C VAL A 121 14.82 -3.49 -3.51
N LEU A 122 14.64 -2.62 -2.53
CA LEU A 122 13.86 -1.40 -2.68
C LEU A 122 14.42 -0.52 -3.81
N LEU A 123 15.75 -0.34 -3.86
CA LEU A 123 16.40 0.50 -4.87
C LEU A 123 16.44 -0.16 -6.26
N LEU A 124 16.55 -1.48 -6.35
CA LEU A 124 16.68 -2.16 -7.65
C LEU A 124 15.36 -2.70 -8.21
N VAL A 125 14.34 -2.85 -7.35
CA VAL A 125 13.04 -3.45 -7.70
C VAL A 125 11.93 -2.49 -7.30
N GLY A 126 11.76 -2.24 -6.00
CA GLY A 126 10.63 -1.49 -5.45
C GLY A 126 10.38 -0.16 -6.14
N LYS A 127 11.36 0.74 -6.04
CA LYS A 127 11.30 2.10 -6.58
C LYS A 127 11.18 2.13 -8.12
N PRO A 128 11.96 1.36 -8.90
CA PRO A 128 11.76 1.25 -10.35
C PRO A 128 10.37 0.79 -10.76
N VAL A 129 9.85 -0.29 -10.18
CA VAL A 129 8.51 -0.81 -10.53
C VAL A 129 7.43 0.20 -10.15
N TYR A 130 7.51 0.77 -8.95
CA TYR A 130 6.55 1.77 -8.47
C TYR A 130 6.45 2.97 -9.43
N TYR A 131 7.59 3.47 -9.90
CA TYR A 131 7.62 4.56 -10.87
C TYR A 131 7.07 4.14 -12.24
N MET A 132 7.39 2.93 -12.72
CA MET A 132 6.86 2.38 -13.98
C MET A 132 5.33 2.28 -13.96
N GLU A 133 4.74 1.74 -12.89
CA GLU A 133 3.28 1.62 -12.74
C GLU A 133 2.61 3.01 -12.71
N MET A 134 3.23 3.99 -12.05
CA MET A 134 2.72 5.37 -12.06
C MET A 134 2.77 6.01 -13.45
N ILE A 135 3.86 5.80 -14.20
CA ILE A 135 4.00 6.33 -15.55
C ILE A 135 2.90 5.77 -16.45
N ILE A 136 2.75 4.46 -16.49
CA ILE A 136 1.86 3.81 -17.46
C ILE A 136 0.38 4.08 -17.14
N GLY A 137 0.01 4.16 -15.86
CA GLY A 137 -1.33 4.55 -15.44
C GLY A 137 -1.64 6.01 -15.76
N GLN A 138 -0.74 6.94 -15.43
CA GLN A 138 -0.95 8.37 -15.73
C GLN A 138 -0.98 8.65 -17.24
N PHE A 139 -0.06 8.06 -17.99
CA PHE A 139 0.06 8.26 -19.44
C PHE A 139 -1.20 7.83 -20.18
N SER A 140 -1.71 6.64 -19.88
CA SER A 140 -2.88 6.08 -20.55
C SER A 140 -4.20 6.63 -20.00
N SER A 141 -4.23 7.09 -18.74
CA SER A 141 -5.46 7.37 -18.00
C SER A 141 -6.43 6.17 -18.02
N ARG A 142 -5.89 4.94 -18.03
CA ARG A 142 -6.64 3.67 -18.05
C ARG A 142 -6.45 2.92 -16.73
N GLY A 143 -7.47 2.15 -16.33
CA GLY A 143 -7.38 1.26 -15.17
C GLY A 143 -6.41 0.09 -15.39
N SER A 144 -6.13 -0.66 -14.32
CA SER A 144 -5.14 -1.76 -14.28
C SER A 144 -5.33 -2.87 -15.33
N VAL A 145 -6.54 -3.07 -15.85
CA VAL A 145 -6.80 -4.03 -16.94
C VAL A 145 -6.62 -3.38 -18.32
N LYS A 146 -7.19 -2.19 -18.51
CA LYS A 146 -7.19 -1.48 -19.80
C LYS A 146 -5.82 -0.92 -20.17
N VAL A 147 -4.92 -0.75 -19.20
CA VAL A 147 -3.54 -0.33 -19.45
C VAL A 147 -2.78 -1.29 -20.38
N TYR A 148 -3.14 -2.57 -20.38
CA TYR A 148 -2.52 -3.57 -21.24
C TYR A 148 -3.01 -3.52 -22.69
N ASP A 149 -3.80 -2.50 -23.08
CA ASP A 149 -4.03 -2.21 -24.51
C ASP A 149 -2.72 -1.78 -25.23
N CYS A 150 -1.63 -1.54 -24.49
CA CYS A 150 -0.26 -1.44 -25.00
C CYS A 150 0.33 -2.78 -25.46
N VAL A 151 -0.13 -3.89 -24.90
CA VAL A 151 0.24 -5.27 -25.24
C VAL A 151 -0.98 -6.19 -25.02
N PRO A 152 -1.97 -6.19 -25.94
CA PRO A 152 -3.25 -6.87 -25.75
C PRO A 152 -3.18 -8.35 -25.36
N ALA A 153 -2.18 -9.08 -25.86
CA ALA A 153 -1.94 -10.48 -25.52
C ALA A 153 -1.69 -10.71 -24.02
N LEU A 154 -1.24 -9.68 -23.29
CA LEU A 154 -0.90 -9.74 -21.87
C LEU A 154 -1.93 -9.06 -20.98
N ARG A 155 -3.13 -8.78 -21.49
CA ARG A 155 -4.25 -8.24 -20.70
C ARG A 155 -4.64 -9.12 -19.51
N GLY A 156 -4.32 -10.41 -19.58
CA GLY A 156 -4.49 -11.35 -18.47
C GLY A 156 -3.73 -10.95 -17.20
N ILE A 157 -2.65 -10.17 -17.29
CA ILE A 157 -1.90 -9.69 -16.12
C ILE A 157 -2.84 -8.85 -15.24
N GLY A 158 -3.52 -7.86 -15.82
CA GLY A 158 -4.43 -6.99 -15.08
C GLY A 158 -5.60 -7.75 -14.45
N TYR A 159 -6.17 -8.75 -15.13
CA TYR A 159 -7.23 -9.58 -14.56
C TYR A 159 -6.73 -10.45 -13.40
N GLY A 160 -5.54 -11.04 -13.53
CA GLY A 160 -4.89 -11.78 -12.45
C GLY A 160 -4.60 -10.89 -11.23
N GLN A 161 -4.06 -9.70 -11.44
CA GLN A 161 -3.78 -8.71 -10.38
C GLN A 161 -5.06 -8.32 -9.62
N VAL A 162 -6.13 -8.03 -10.36
CA VAL A 162 -7.43 -7.65 -9.77
C VAL A 162 -8.06 -8.81 -9.01
N LEU A 163 -7.90 -10.04 -9.48
CA LEU A 163 -8.37 -11.23 -8.75
C LEU A 163 -7.59 -11.41 -7.45
N SER A 164 -6.26 -11.39 -7.50
CA SER A 164 -5.42 -11.50 -6.31
C SER A 164 -5.75 -10.42 -5.29
N ILE A 165 -5.97 -9.18 -5.73
CA ILE A 165 -6.26 -8.10 -4.79
C ILE A 165 -7.70 -8.12 -4.24
N ALA A 166 -8.65 -8.63 -5.01
CA ALA A 166 -10.00 -8.91 -4.51
C ALA A 166 -9.94 -9.96 -3.40
N ILE A 167 -9.14 -11.01 -3.57
CA ILE A 167 -8.88 -12.02 -2.53
C ILE A 167 -8.24 -11.35 -1.31
N VAL A 168 -7.16 -10.58 -1.50
CA VAL A 168 -6.44 -9.88 -0.41
C VAL A 168 -7.38 -9.01 0.40
N SER A 169 -8.21 -8.20 -0.27
CA SER A 169 -9.15 -7.28 0.36
C SER A 169 -10.11 -7.99 1.34
N THR A 170 -10.49 -9.25 1.08
CA THR A 170 -11.41 -10.00 1.95
C THR A 170 -10.82 -10.37 3.30
N TYR A 171 -9.62 -10.99 3.34
CA TYR A 171 -8.97 -11.31 4.62
C TYR A 171 -8.34 -10.10 5.27
N TYR A 172 -7.97 -9.07 4.48
CA TYR A 172 -7.50 -7.83 5.05
C TYR A 172 -8.61 -7.17 5.89
N ALA A 173 -9.86 -7.18 5.41
CA ALA A 173 -11.01 -6.69 6.16
C ALA A 173 -11.30 -7.49 7.45
N SER A 174 -11.00 -8.79 7.50
CA SER A 174 -11.17 -9.57 8.74
C SER A 174 -10.13 -9.19 9.81
N LEU A 175 -8.88 -8.89 9.41
CA LEU A 175 -7.87 -8.33 10.32
C LEU A 175 -8.31 -6.98 10.89
N MET A 176 -9.00 -6.17 10.09
CA MET A 176 -9.57 -4.91 10.54
C MET A 176 -10.72 -5.11 11.53
N ALA A 177 -11.53 -6.15 11.35
CA ALA A 177 -12.57 -6.53 12.30
C ALA A 177 -11.97 -6.90 13.67
N THR A 178 -10.91 -7.70 13.68
CA THR A 178 -10.14 -8.01 14.89
C THR A 178 -9.59 -6.73 15.54
N THR A 179 -9.01 -5.84 14.74
CA THR A 179 -8.47 -4.55 15.22
C THR A 179 -9.55 -3.67 15.84
N LEU A 180 -10.73 -3.59 15.23
CA LEU A 180 -11.87 -2.85 15.79
C LEU A 180 -12.34 -3.46 17.10
N LYS A 181 -12.42 -4.79 17.21
CA LYS A 181 -12.80 -5.45 18.47
C LYS A 181 -11.88 -5.00 19.62
N TYR A 182 -10.57 -5.08 19.41
CA TYR A 182 -9.58 -4.60 20.38
C TYR A 182 -9.69 -3.10 20.67
N LEU A 183 -9.96 -2.27 19.64
CA LEU A 183 -10.19 -0.84 19.83
C LEU A 183 -11.40 -0.57 20.73
N PHE A 184 -12.53 -1.23 20.49
CA PHE A 184 -13.73 -1.08 21.31
C PHE A 184 -13.50 -1.57 22.75
N GLU A 185 -12.78 -2.66 22.93
CA GLU A 185 -12.47 -3.22 24.24
C GLU A 185 -11.41 -2.41 25.01
N SER A 186 -10.62 -1.59 24.31
CA SER A 186 -9.65 -0.67 24.93
C SER A 186 -10.31 0.43 25.77
N PHE A 187 -11.61 0.69 25.59
CA PHE A 187 -12.37 1.66 26.39
C PHE A 187 -12.85 1.12 27.74
N GLN A 188 -12.58 -0.15 28.05
CA GLN A 188 -12.91 -0.73 29.34
C GLN A 188 -11.98 -0.19 30.45
N LYS A 189 -12.50 -0.14 31.69
CA LYS A 189 -11.74 0.30 32.86
C LYS A 189 -10.48 -0.55 33.07
N ILE A 190 -10.59 -1.86 32.88
CA ILE A 190 -9.48 -2.81 32.91
C ILE A 190 -9.42 -3.43 31.53
N LEU A 191 -8.23 -3.48 30.93
CA LEU A 191 -8.04 -4.10 29.61
C LEU A 191 -8.34 -5.61 29.71
N PRO A 192 -9.18 -6.19 28.85
CA PRO A 192 -9.56 -7.61 28.96
C PRO A 192 -8.40 -8.60 28.90
N TRP A 193 -7.34 -8.26 28.15
CA TRP A 193 -6.13 -9.06 28.03
C TRP A 193 -5.13 -8.83 29.17
N ALA A 194 -5.39 -7.93 30.13
CA ALA A 194 -4.52 -7.69 31.27
C ALA A 194 -4.70 -8.73 32.40
N THR A 195 -5.88 -9.35 32.50
CA THR A 195 -6.23 -10.29 33.57
C THR A 195 -6.43 -11.70 33.04
N CYS A 196 -6.13 -12.71 33.88
CA CYS A 196 -6.48 -14.09 33.57
C CYS A 196 -7.98 -14.34 33.83
N ASP A 197 -8.65 -14.98 32.87
CA ASP A 197 -10.00 -15.52 33.04
C ASP A 197 -9.96 -16.73 33.99
N GLU A 198 -11.04 -16.95 34.75
CA GLU A 198 -11.20 -18.10 35.65
C GLU A 198 -11.04 -19.44 34.92
N ARG A 199 -11.43 -19.49 33.63
CA ARG A 199 -11.33 -20.69 32.77
C ARG A 199 -9.89 -21.14 32.51
N TRP A 200 -8.90 -20.30 32.74
CA TRP A 200 -7.49 -20.58 32.48
C TRP A 200 -6.64 -20.54 33.76
N THR A 201 -7.29 -20.67 34.91
CA THR A 201 -6.63 -20.78 36.21
C THR A 201 -5.70 -22.00 36.22
N GLY A 202 -4.42 -21.76 36.51
CA GLY A 202 -3.37 -22.80 36.60
C GLY A 202 -2.33 -22.81 35.47
N PHE A 203 -2.60 -22.19 34.31
CA PHE A 203 -1.62 -22.10 33.20
C PHE A 203 -1.56 -20.70 32.54
N CYS A 204 -2.18 -19.70 33.17
CA CYS A 204 -2.20 -18.31 32.71
C CYS A 204 -1.32 -17.39 33.57
N ILE A 205 -0.53 -16.55 32.91
CA ILE A 205 0.26 -15.49 33.54
C ILE A 205 -0.41 -14.14 33.24
N PRO A 206 -0.81 -13.34 34.26
CA PRO A 206 -1.45 -12.05 34.03
C PRO A 206 -0.48 -11.07 33.37
N SER A 207 -0.96 -10.40 32.32
CA SER A 207 -0.18 -9.40 31.57
C SER A 207 -0.16 -8.06 32.30
N GLY A 208 -1.22 -7.69 33.02
CA GLY A 208 -1.33 -6.43 33.75
C GLY A 208 -0.38 -6.34 34.95
N GLY A 209 -0.08 -5.11 35.36
CA GLY A 209 0.64 -4.85 36.61
C GLY A 209 -0.14 -5.34 37.84
N SER A 210 0.56 -5.54 38.97
CA SER A 210 0.02 -6.07 40.24
C SER A 210 -1.15 -5.26 40.84
N THR A 211 -1.47 -4.09 40.27
CA THR A 211 -2.55 -3.19 40.66
C THR A 211 -3.83 -3.33 39.82
N ALA A 212 -3.82 -4.11 38.73
CA ALA A 212 -4.95 -4.22 37.79
C ALA A 212 -6.12 -5.12 38.26
N GLY A 213 -6.01 -5.68 39.46
CA GLY A 213 -7.05 -6.40 40.17
C GLY A 213 -6.47 -6.78 41.52
N GLY A 214 -7.25 -6.72 42.60
CA GLY A 214 -6.83 -7.07 43.96
C GLY A 214 -6.53 -8.56 44.13
N LEU A 215 -5.71 -9.14 43.25
CA LEU A 215 -5.14 -10.46 43.40
C LEU A 215 -3.98 -10.34 44.38
N ASN A 216 -4.26 -10.73 45.62
CA ASN A 216 -3.24 -11.07 46.59
C ASN A 216 -2.18 -11.93 45.91
N SER A 217 -0.91 -11.63 46.22
CA SER A 217 0.33 -12.25 45.75
C SER A 217 0.45 -13.78 46.00
N THR A 218 -0.66 -14.47 46.26
CA THR A 218 -0.79 -15.91 46.45
C THR A 218 -1.11 -16.67 45.17
N ILE A 219 -1.64 -16.03 44.12
CA ILE A 219 -1.93 -16.70 42.83
C ILE A 219 -0.65 -16.92 42.00
N THR A 220 0.32 -16.02 42.08
CA THR A 220 1.67 -16.25 41.52
C THR A 220 2.34 -17.44 42.21
N ALA A 221 2.19 -17.57 43.53
CA ALA A 221 2.70 -18.73 44.27
C ALA A 221 1.95 -20.03 43.92
N ALA A 222 0.63 -20.00 43.71
CA ALA A 222 -0.14 -21.18 43.32
C ALA A 222 0.16 -21.65 41.88
N ALA A 223 0.39 -20.71 40.94
CA ALA A 223 0.80 -21.02 39.57
C ALA A 223 2.23 -21.62 39.52
N LEU A 224 3.13 -21.18 40.41
CA LEU A 224 4.44 -21.79 40.64
C LEU A 224 4.36 -23.15 41.37
N SER A 225 3.37 -23.35 42.25
CA SER A 225 3.17 -24.59 43.01
C SER A 225 2.48 -25.72 42.22
N ALA A 226 1.83 -25.38 41.10
CA ALA A 226 1.23 -26.34 40.17
C ALA A 226 2.27 -27.05 39.27
N SER A 227 3.55 -26.66 39.34
CA SER A 227 4.65 -27.22 38.52
C SER A 227 4.98 -28.69 38.80
N ASN A 228 4.30 -29.34 39.75
CA ASN A 228 4.64 -30.69 40.17
C ASN A 228 3.74 -31.78 39.59
N SER A 229 2.76 -31.47 38.71
CA SER A 229 1.88 -32.53 38.17
C SER A 229 1.35 -32.40 36.74
N THR A 230 1.63 -31.34 35.98
CA THR A 230 1.44 -31.37 34.51
C THR A 230 2.42 -30.41 33.82
N SER A 231 3.05 -30.86 32.74
CA SER A 231 3.90 -30.06 31.84
C SER A 231 3.08 -29.07 31.00
N ALA A 232 2.15 -28.34 31.62
CA ALA A 232 1.34 -27.34 30.95
C ALA A 232 2.19 -26.11 30.64
N VAL A 233 2.36 -25.79 29.36
CA VAL A 233 3.09 -24.61 28.91
C VAL A 233 2.34 -23.36 29.37
N MET A 234 2.94 -22.61 30.28
CA MET A 234 2.41 -21.33 30.76
C MET A 234 2.29 -20.34 29.59
N SER A 235 1.14 -19.66 29.49
CA SER A 235 0.88 -18.65 28.45
C SER A 235 0.43 -17.32 29.07
N SER A 236 0.70 -16.20 28.40
CA SER A 236 0.24 -14.90 28.89
C SER A 236 -1.27 -14.75 28.72
N SER A 237 -1.89 -13.92 29.57
CA SER A 237 -3.32 -13.61 29.47
C SER A 237 -3.68 -13.01 28.11
N ALA A 238 -2.78 -12.22 27.50
CA ALA A 238 -2.98 -11.67 26.15
C ALA A 238 -2.96 -12.74 25.06
N GLU A 239 -2.09 -13.74 25.15
CA GLU A 239 -2.05 -14.86 24.21
C GLU A 239 -3.34 -15.68 24.27
N LEU A 240 -3.79 -16.02 25.47
CA LEU A 240 -5.02 -16.77 25.68
C LEU A 240 -6.26 -15.97 25.27
N TYR A 241 -6.27 -14.67 25.54
CA TYR A 241 -7.33 -13.77 25.09
C TYR A 241 -7.46 -13.78 23.57
N TYR A 242 -6.35 -13.60 22.85
CA TYR A 242 -6.35 -13.62 21.38
C TYR A 242 -6.80 -14.97 20.82
N LYS A 243 -6.18 -16.07 21.25
CA LYS A 243 -6.45 -17.41 20.69
C LYS A 243 -7.82 -17.93 21.08
N ARG A 244 -8.22 -17.82 22.35
CA ARG A 244 -9.43 -18.49 22.88
C ARG A 244 -10.66 -17.60 22.95
N VAL A 245 -10.53 -16.29 23.13
CA VAL A 245 -11.69 -15.38 23.24
C VAL A 245 -11.97 -14.69 21.92
N VAL A 246 -10.94 -14.14 21.28
CA VAL A 246 -11.09 -13.37 20.05
C VAL A 246 -11.26 -14.30 18.85
N LEU A 247 -10.27 -15.15 18.57
CA LEU A 247 -10.29 -16.03 17.41
C LEU A 247 -11.10 -17.30 17.62
N LYS A 248 -11.16 -17.80 18.88
CA LYS A 248 -11.67 -19.14 19.20
C LYS A 248 -10.99 -20.21 18.34
N GLU A 249 -9.68 -20.07 18.18
CA GLU A 249 -8.84 -20.85 17.26
C GLU A 249 -8.97 -22.35 17.54
N LEU A 250 -9.15 -23.14 16.48
CA LEU A 250 -9.12 -24.61 16.52
C LEU A 250 -7.67 -25.12 16.48
N ASP A 251 -7.42 -26.30 17.06
CA ASP A 251 -6.10 -26.93 17.02
C ASP A 251 -5.74 -27.48 15.62
N ASN A 252 -6.76 -27.86 14.83
CA ASN A 252 -6.66 -28.30 13.44
C ASN A 252 -7.95 -27.99 12.68
N ILE A 253 -7.95 -28.23 11.37
CA ILE A 253 -9.12 -28.01 10.49
C ILE A 253 -9.71 -29.31 9.95
N ASP A 254 -9.33 -30.47 10.51
CA ASP A 254 -9.72 -31.78 9.98
C ASP A 254 -11.23 -32.01 10.10
N ASP A 255 -11.84 -31.52 11.19
CA ASP A 255 -13.30 -31.58 11.44
C ASP A 255 -14.06 -30.35 10.89
N GLY A 256 -13.40 -29.52 10.08
CA GLY A 256 -13.95 -28.30 9.48
C GLY A 256 -13.54 -27.01 10.20
N ILE A 257 -14.06 -25.88 9.70
CA ILE A 257 -13.63 -24.53 10.13
C ILE A 257 -14.51 -23.90 11.23
N GLY A 258 -15.64 -24.52 11.57
CA GLY A 258 -16.62 -23.99 12.52
C GLY A 258 -17.51 -22.86 11.96
N LEU A 259 -18.34 -22.28 12.83
CA LEU A 259 -19.25 -21.19 12.46
C LEU A 259 -18.62 -19.81 12.68
N PRO A 260 -18.96 -18.80 11.84
CA PRO A 260 -18.45 -17.44 12.02
C PRO A 260 -18.81 -16.87 13.39
N ASP A 261 -17.83 -16.25 14.06
CA ASP A 261 -18.10 -15.56 15.32
C ASP A 261 -18.97 -14.32 15.07
N TRP A 262 -20.08 -14.20 15.80
CA TRP A 262 -21.05 -13.14 15.57
C TRP A 262 -20.50 -11.74 15.92
N GLN A 263 -19.60 -11.62 16.92
CA GLN A 263 -19.01 -10.33 17.30
C GLN A 263 -18.02 -9.87 16.23
N LEU A 264 -17.12 -10.76 15.80
CA LEU A 264 -16.19 -10.46 14.71
C LEU A 264 -16.93 -10.18 13.40
N THR A 265 -18.02 -10.89 13.13
CA THR A 265 -18.87 -10.62 11.95
C THR A 265 -19.47 -9.22 11.99
N LEU A 266 -19.91 -8.75 13.17
CA LEU A 266 -20.39 -7.37 13.33
C LEU A 266 -19.28 -6.33 13.06
N PHE A 267 -18.07 -6.55 13.58
CA PHE A 267 -16.93 -5.67 13.30
C PHE A 267 -16.43 -5.76 11.85
N LEU A 268 -16.62 -6.89 11.17
CA LEU A 268 -16.36 -7.05 9.75
C LEU A 268 -17.35 -6.22 8.92
N CYS A 269 -18.64 -6.28 9.24
CA CYS A 269 -19.66 -5.40 8.64
C CYS A 269 -19.33 -3.93 8.85
N LEU A 270 -18.89 -3.55 10.06
CA LEU A 270 -18.47 -2.18 10.36
C LEU A 270 -17.23 -1.76 9.55
N SER A 271 -16.23 -2.63 9.41
CA SER A 271 -15.03 -2.38 8.61
C SER A 271 -15.37 -2.11 7.14
N TRP A 272 -16.19 -2.98 6.54
CA TRP A 272 -16.67 -2.80 5.17
C TRP A 272 -17.57 -1.57 5.00
N SER A 273 -18.37 -1.22 6.00
CA SER A 273 -19.17 0.01 5.99
C SER A 273 -18.27 1.25 5.94
N ILE A 274 -17.16 1.27 6.68
CA ILE A 274 -16.20 2.38 6.65
C ILE A 274 -15.49 2.47 5.30
N VAL A 275 -15.05 1.34 4.73
CA VAL A 275 -14.47 1.29 3.37
C VAL A 275 -15.46 1.84 2.34
N LEU A 276 -16.73 1.43 2.42
CA LEU A 276 -17.80 1.92 1.57
C LEU A 276 -18.00 3.44 1.70
N LEU A 277 -18.04 3.96 2.93
CA LEU A 277 -18.20 5.39 3.17
C LEU A 277 -17.04 6.20 2.58
N VAL A 278 -15.80 5.72 2.71
CA VAL A 278 -14.64 6.36 2.09
C VAL A 278 -14.75 6.37 0.57
N LEU A 279 -15.29 5.30 -0.04
CA LEU A 279 -15.40 5.12 -1.48
C LEU A 279 -16.72 5.62 -2.10
N ILE A 280 -17.64 6.19 -1.32
CA ILE A 280 -18.99 6.50 -1.77
C ILE A 280 -19.04 7.43 -3.00
N ARG A 281 -18.07 8.35 -3.12
CA ARG A 281 -17.87 9.23 -4.31
C ARG A 281 -16.60 8.90 -5.10
N GLY A 282 -16.08 7.68 -4.97
CA GLY A 282 -14.85 7.22 -5.59
C GLY A 282 -13.62 8.03 -5.13
N VAL A 283 -12.67 8.26 -6.04
CA VAL A 283 -11.39 8.94 -5.75
C VAL A 283 -11.54 10.33 -5.16
N LYS A 284 -12.66 11.02 -5.40
CA LYS A 284 -12.94 12.35 -4.82
C LYS A 284 -13.17 12.29 -3.31
N SER A 285 -13.81 11.23 -2.80
CA SER A 285 -14.00 11.02 -1.36
C SER A 285 -12.77 10.37 -0.74
N ALA A 286 -12.22 9.35 -1.40
CA ALA A 286 -10.99 8.68 -0.96
C ALA A 286 -9.82 9.65 -0.80
N GLY A 287 -9.64 10.58 -1.74
CA GLY A 287 -8.59 11.60 -1.68
C GLY A 287 -8.76 12.63 -0.55
N LYS A 288 -9.97 12.79 0.00
CA LYS A 288 -10.19 13.60 1.22
C LYS A 288 -9.94 12.80 2.48
N ALA A 289 -10.34 11.54 2.51
CA ALA A 289 -10.04 10.64 3.61
C ALA A 289 -8.52 10.40 3.75
N SER A 290 -7.79 10.38 2.63
CA SER A 290 -6.36 10.06 2.61
C SER A 290 -5.48 11.01 3.42
N TYR A 291 -5.88 12.27 3.64
CA TYR A 291 -5.16 13.17 4.56
C TYR A 291 -5.12 12.60 5.98
N PHE A 292 -6.25 12.11 6.47
CA PHE A 292 -6.32 11.49 7.79
C PHE A 292 -5.64 10.12 7.78
N LEU A 293 -5.95 9.29 6.79
CA LEU A 293 -5.41 7.93 6.68
C LEU A 293 -3.88 7.90 6.59
N ALA A 294 -3.27 8.86 5.89
CA ALA A 294 -1.83 8.96 5.76
C ALA A 294 -1.16 9.59 6.99
N LEU A 295 -1.71 10.68 7.54
CA LEU A 295 -1.01 11.49 8.55
C LEU A 295 -1.21 10.99 9.99
N PHE A 296 -2.40 10.49 10.32
CA PHE A 296 -2.72 10.07 11.69
C PHE A 296 -1.78 8.98 12.23
N PRO A 297 -1.39 7.96 11.44
CA PRO A 297 -0.44 6.97 11.93
C PRO A 297 0.91 7.54 12.35
N TYR A 298 1.43 8.57 11.65
CA TYR A 298 2.70 9.20 12.03
C TYR A 298 2.62 9.94 13.36
N LEU A 299 1.47 10.57 13.65
CA LEU A 299 1.22 11.18 14.94
C LEU A 299 1.32 10.12 16.06
N VAL A 300 0.68 8.97 15.88
CA VAL A 300 0.69 7.89 16.88
C VAL A 300 2.07 7.24 17.00
N ILE A 301 2.74 6.91 15.89
CA ILE A 301 4.10 6.36 15.91
C ILE A 301 5.05 7.32 16.64
N THR A 302 4.93 8.62 16.43
CA THR A 302 5.75 9.62 17.13
C THR A 302 5.49 9.60 18.65
N ILE A 303 4.23 9.55 19.08
CA ILE A 303 3.85 9.44 20.50
C ILE A 303 4.41 8.14 21.11
N LEU A 304 4.24 7.02 20.43
CA LEU A 304 4.73 5.71 20.87
C LEU A 304 6.26 5.66 20.91
N LEU A 305 6.94 6.31 19.97
CA LEU A 305 8.40 6.41 19.95
C LEU A 305 8.93 7.21 21.14
N VAL A 306 8.32 8.37 21.42
CA VAL A 306 8.68 9.16 22.61
C VAL A 306 8.47 8.32 23.87
N ARG A 307 7.34 7.61 23.98
CA ARG A 307 7.11 6.70 25.10
C ARG A 307 8.16 5.59 25.17
N ALA A 308 8.44 4.91 24.06
CA ALA A 308 9.45 3.85 23.99
C ALA A 308 10.82 4.34 24.48
N CYS A 309 11.25 5.54 24.07
CA CYS A 309 12.53 6.12 24.50
C CYS A 309 12.59 6.44 25.99
N THR A 310 11.45 6.60 26.67
CA THR A 310 11.38 6.84 28.12
C THR A 310 11.31 5.56 28.97
N LEU A 311 11.12 4.40 28.35
CA LEU A 311 10.94 3.14 29.07
C LEU A 311 12.28 2.47 29.41
N PRO A 312 12.44 1.93 30.64
CA PRO A 312 13.63 1.17 31.01
C PRO A 312 13.71 -0.13 30.20
N GLY A 313 14.90 -0.51 29.74
CA GLY A 313 15.10 -1.70 28.91
C GLY A 313 14.79 -1.51 27.42
N ALA A 314 14.25 -0.37 27.00
CA ALA A 314 13.91 -0.13 25.59
C ALA A 314 15.11 -0.21 24.64
N ILE A 315 16.29 0.23 25.09
CA ILE A 315 17.51 0.17 24.29
C ILE A 315 17.90 -1.28 23.96
N ASN A 316 17.67 -2.22 24.88
CA ASN A 316 17.97 -3.64 24.66
C ASN A 316 17.13 -4.20 23.51
N GLY A 317 15.86 -3.80 23.44
CA GLY A 317 14.98 -4.18 22.35
C GLY A 317 15.39 -3.58 21.00
N ILE A 318 15.71 -2.28 20.95
CA ILE A 318 16.18 -1.63 19.71
C ILE A 318 17.48 -2.27 19.22
N VAL A 319 18.42 -2.54 20.14
CA VAL A 319 19.67 -3.24 19.82
C VAL A 319 19.37 -4.65 19.34
N TYR A 320 18.45 -5.38 19.96
CA TYR A 320 18.03 -6.71 19.53
C TYR A 320 17.49 -6.71 18.09
N PHE A 321 16.67 -5.72 17.73
CA PHE A 321 16.16 -5.54 16.37
C PHE A 321 17.26 -5.25 15.34
N LEU A 322 18.18 -4.35 15.66
CA LEU A 322 19.22 -3.88 14.73
C LEU A 322 20.52 -4.70 14.80
N LYS A 323 20.61 -5.71 15.67
CA LYS A 323 21.80 -6.56 15.78
C LYS A 323 21.95 -7.39 14.50
N PRO A 324 23.06 -7.22 13.73
CA PRO A 324 23.21 -7.92 12.47
C PRO A 324 23.69 -9.35 12.67
N GLN A 325 23.02 -10.32 12.04
CA GLN A 325 23.50 -11.69 11.88
C GLN A 325 24.04 -11.88 10.45
N TRP A 326 25.33 -11.66 10.26
CA TRP A 326 25.96 -11.62 8.93
C TRP A 326 25.85 -12.92 8.14
N ASP A 327 25.84 -14.07 8.82
CA ASP A 327 25.74 -15.39 8.19
C ASP A 327 24.43 -15.56 7.40
N LYS A 328 23.36 -14.86 7.81
CA LYS A 328 22.04 -14.94 7.18
C LYS A 328 21.98 -14.23 5.82
N ILE A 329 22.80 -13.21 5.56
CA ILE A 329 22.76 -12.47 4.28
C ILE A 329 23.09 -13.38 3.08
N LEU A 330 23.87 -14.44 3.30
CA LEU A 330 24.25 -15.40 2.27
C LEU A 330 23.14 -16.41 1.96
N ASP A 331 22.09 -16.50 2.78
CA ASP A 331 20.95 -17.38 2.55
C ASP A 331 20.01 -16.73 1.52
N PRO A 332 19.77 -17.35 0.34
CA PRO A 332 18.88 -16.78 -0.66
C PRO A 332 17.42 -16.63 -0.18
N LYS A 333 16.99 -17.35 0.87
CA LYS A 333 15.68 -17.14 1.51
C LYS A 333 15.51 -15.72 2.06
N VAL A 334 16.59 -15.12 2.56
CA VAL A 334 16.59 -13.73 3.08
C VAL A 334 16.29 -12.74 1.96
N TRP A 335 16.82 -12.96 0.76
CA TRP A 335 16.56 -12.14 -0.42
C TRP A 335 15.14 -12.32 -0.95
N TYR A 336 14.63 -13.56 -0.96
CA TYR A 336 13.23 -13.83 -1.29
C TYR A 336 12.27 -13.11 -0.31
N ALA A 337 12.57 -13.15 0.99
CA ALA A 337 11.81 -12.44 2.02
C ALA A 337 11.85 -10.93 1.82
N ALA A 338 13.02 -10.37 1.45
CA ALA A 338 13.18 -8.94 1.16
C ALA A 338 12.33 -8.49 -0.04
N VAL A 339 12.29 -9.28 -1.12
CA VAL A 339 11.43 -9.02 -2.29
C VAL A 339 9.95 -9.10 -1.95
N THR A 340 9.54 -10.18 -1.29
CA THR A 340 8.16 -10.37 -0.89
C THR A 340 7.70 -9.22 0.03
N GLN A 341 8.53 -8.83 0.99
CA GLN A 341 8.26 -7.69 1.85
C GLN A 341 8.16 -6.39 1.05
N CYS A 342 9.06 -6.14 0.09
CA CYS A 342 9.00 -4.95 -0.75
C CYS A 342 7.70 -4.87 -1.58
N PHE A 343 7.23 -6.00 -2.12
CA PHE A 343 5.98 -6.09 -2.90
C PHE A 343 4.77 -5.75 -2.05
N PHE A 344 4.65 -6.37 -0.88
CA PHE A 344 3.51 -6.14 0.00
C PHE A 344 3.54 -4.79 0.71
N SER A 345 4.73 -4.23 0.96
CA SER A 345 4.87 -2.88 1.52
C SER A 345 4.43 -1.85 0.49
N LEU A 346 5.09 -1.81 -0.68
CA LEU A 346 4.79 -0.79 -1.69
C LEU A 346 3.52 -1.06 -2.50
N SER A 347 2.91 -2.23 -2.36
CA SER A 347 1.77 -2.67 -3.20
C SER A 347 2.06 -2.61 -4.71
N ILE A 348 3.32 -2.87 -5.09
CA ILE A 348 3.73 -2.94 -6.51
C ILE A 348 3.23 -4.22 -7.18
N CYS A 349 2.95 -4.13 -8.47
CA CYS A 349 2.46 -5.26 -9.29
C CYS A 349 1.11 -5.84 -8.85
N PHE A 350 0.31 -5.08 -8.10
CA PHE A 350 -1.09 -5.40 -7.80
C PHE A 350 -2.08 -4.54 -8.59
N GLY A 351 -1.61 -3.64 -9.45
CA GLY A 351 -2.45 -2.77 -10.29
C GLY A 351 -3.06 -1.57 -9.54
N ASN A 352 -2.91 -1.48 -8.21
CA ASN A 352 -3.39 -0.33 -7.43
C ASN A 352 -2.74 0.99 -7.87
N ILE A 353 -1.42 0.96 -8.07
CA ILE A 353 -0.64 2.16 -8.42
C ILE A 353 -1.01 2.63 -9.82
N ILE A 354 -1.18 1.70 -10.77
CA ILE A 354 -1.69 1.98 -12.11
C ILE A 354 -3.07 2.62 -12.01
N MET A 355 -3.95 2.06 -11.18
CA MET A 355 -5.29 2.60 -10.98
C MET A 355 -5.26 4.00 -10.35
N TYR A 356 -4.49 4.25 -9.29
CA TYR A 356 -4.42 5.59 -8.68
C TYR A 356 -3.79 6.64 -9.61
N SER A 357 -2.74 6.29 -10.32
CA SER A 357 -2.08 7.20 -11.26
C SER A 357 -2.94 7.52 -12.48
N SER A 358 -3.86 6.62 -12.88
CA SER A 358 -4.81 6.88 -13.97
C SER A 358 -5.78 8.03 -13.70
N TYR A 359 -5.94 8.45 -12.45
CA TYR A 359 -6.77 9.59 -12.05
C TYR A 359 -5.97 10.91 -11.93
N ASN A 360 -4.65 10.87 -12.22
CA ASN A 360 -3.81 12.06 -12.21
C ASN A 360 -4.07 12.96 -13.40
N LYS A 361 -3.71 14.23 -13.24
CA LYS A 361 -3.54 15.12 -14.39
C LYS A 361 -2.36 14.63 -15.23
N PHE A 362 -2.48 14.73 -16.54
CA PHE A 362 -1.50 14.17 -17.49
C PHE A 362 -0.04 14.60 -17.23
N ARG A 363 0.16 15.83 -16.77
CA ARG A 363 1.48 16.44 -16.51
C ARG A 363 1.87 16.49 -15.04
N HIS A 364 1.20 15.71 -14.19
CA HIS A 364 1.52 15.64 -12.76
C HIS A 364 2.88 14.97 -12.55
N ASN A 365 3.69 15.48 -11.61
CA ASN A 365 5.06 15.02 -11.40
C ASN A 365 5.09 13.70 -10.59
N VAL A 366 4.88 12.58 -11.29
CA VAL A 366 4.93 11.22 -10.72
C VAL A 366 6.33 10.78 -10.29
N HIS A 367 7.39 11.36 -10.86
CA HIS A 367 8.77 11.02 -10.45
C HIS A 367 9.05 11.47 -9.00
N ARG A 368 8.62 12.69 -8.65
CA ARG A 368 8.68 13.21 -7.28
C ARG A 368 7.89 12.32 -6.33
N ASP A 369 6.66 12.01 -6.69
CA ASP A 369 5.75 11.25 -5.82
C ASP A 369 6.24 9.82 -5.60
N ALA A 370 6.71 9.13 -6.64
CA ALA A 370 7.33 7.81 -6.52
C ALA A 370 8.54 7.82 -5.58
N THR A 371 9.39 8.85 -5.66
CA THR A 371 10.56 9.00 -4.77
C THR A 371 10.15 9.25 -3.32
N ILE A 372 9.15 10.12 -3.09
CA ILE A 372 8.65 10.41 -1.74
C ILE A 372 8.05 9.15 -1.11
N VAL A 373 7.14 8.46 -1.80
CA VAL A 373 6.42 7.31 -1.23
C VAL A 373 7.37 6.17 -0.89
N THR A 374 8.28 5.81 -1.82
CA THR A 374 9.23 4.71 -1.58
C THR A 374 10.22 5.02 -0.45
N THR A 375 10.63 6.28 -0.29
CA THR A 375 11.51 6.69 0.82
C THR A 375 10.76 6.67 2.16
N ILE A 376 9.54 7.20 2.17
CA ILE A 376 8.69 7.23 3.37
C ILE A 376 8.35 5.81 3.82
N ASP A 377 8.00 4.90 2.92
CA ASP A 377 7.67 3.50 3.25
C ASP A 377 8.80 2.82 4.06
N THR A 378 10.03 2.90 3.57
CA THR A 378 11.19 2.32 4.26
C THR A 378 11.50 3.02 5.57
N PHE A 379 11.45 4.35 5.59
CA PHE A 379 11.64 5.11 6.82
C PHE A 379 10.61 4.72 7.88
N THR A 380 9.35 4.59 7.50
CA THR A 380 8.27 4.21 8.41
C THR A 380 8.44 2.78 8.92
N SER A 381 8.84 1.83 8.07
CA SER A 381 9.14 0.45 8.48
C SER A 381 10.26 0.38 9.52
N LEU A 382 11.34 1.13 9.33
CA LEU A 382 12.45 1.20 10.30
C LEU A 382 12.05 1.92 11.59
N LEU A 383 11.33 3.04 11.47
CA LEU A 383 10.85 3.83 12.60
C LEU A 383 9.86 3.03 13.46
N ALA A 384 8.91 2.35 12.82
CA ALA A 384 8.00 1.44 13.47
C ALA A 384 8.81 0.33 14.13
N GLY A 385 9.66 -0.40 13.42
CA GLY A 385 10.52 -1.45 13.99
C GLY A 385 11.26 -1.02 15.26
N CYS A 386 11.92 0.15 15.25
CA CYS A 386 12.59 0.68 16.44
C CYS A 386 11.61 0.99 17.59
N THR A 387 10.48 1.63 17.29
CA THR A 387 9.43 1.95 18.28
C THR A 387 8.88 0.70 18.94
N ILE A 388 8.54 -0.29 18.11
CA ILE A 388 7.98 -1.57 18.48
C ILE A 388 8.94 -2.34 19.38
N PHE A 389 10.18 -2.53 18.93
CA PHE A 389 11.15 -3.29 19.68
C PHE A 389 11.60 -2.53 20.92
N GLY A 390 11.58 -1.20 20.94
CA GLY A 390 11.74 -0.42 22.17
C GLY A 390 10.70 -0.77 23.22
N ILE A 391 9.42 -0.88 22.84
CA ILE A 391 8.35 -1.30 23.75
C ILE A 391 8.52 -2.76 24.19
N LEU A 392 8.90 -3.67 23.28
CA LEU A 392 9.11 -5.09 23.61
C LEU A 392 10.35 -5.31 24.48
N GLY A 393 11.41 -4.53 24.31
CA GLY A 393 12.57 -4.55 25.20
C GLY A 393 12.23 -4.16 26.63
N HIS A 394 11.33 -3.19 26.79
CA HIS A 394 10.77 -2.87 28.10
C HIS A 394 9.93 -4.03 28.67
N LEU A 395 9.09 -4.67 27.85
CA LEU A 395 8.32 -5.84 28.27
C LEU A 395 9.25 -6.97 28.78
N ALA A 396 10.32 -7.29 28.04
CA ALA A 396 11.31 -8.27 28.46
C ALA A 396 11.95 -7.90 29.81
N TYR A 397 12.34 -6.63 29.98
CA TYR A 397 12.88 -6.10 31.23
C TYR A 397 11.90 -6.25 32.41
N VAL A 398 10.62 -5.93 32.23
CA VAL A 398 9.60 -6.03 33.30
C VAL A 398 9.27 -7.48 33.66
N VAL A 399 9.28 -8.39 32.68
CA VAL A 399 9.07 -9.83 32.89
C VAL A 399 10.32 -10.51 33.48
N GLY A 400 11.46 -9.82 33.52
CA GLY A 400 12.73 -10.37 34.00
C GLY A 400 13.36 -11.34 33.00
N SER A 401 13.06 -11.20 31.71
CA SER A 401 13.72 -11.95 30.63
C SER A 401 14.85 -11.12 30.03
N ASP A 402 16.05 -11.70 29.97
CA ASP A 402 17.18 -11.11 29.26
C ASP A 402 17.08 -11.31 27.73
N ASP A 403 16.21 -12.23 27.29
CA ASP A 403 15.95 -12.49 25.88
C ASP A 403 14.68 -11.78 25.41
N VAL A 404 14.85 -10.78 24.55
CA VAL A 404 13.73 -10.07 23.90
C VAL A 404 12.96 -11.00 22.95
N GLY A 405 13.61 -12.05 22.42
CA GLY A 405 12.97 -13.04 21.55
C GLY A 405 11.81 -13.78 22.22
N SER A 406 11.87 -14.01 23.53
CA SER A 406 10.83 -14.74 24.26
C SER A 406 9.47 -14.05 24.30
N VAL A 407 9.43 -12.73 24.09
CA VAL A 407 8.21 -11.92 24.12
C VAL A 407 7.72 -11.53 22.72
N VAL A 408 8.46 -11.90 21.67
CA VAL A 408 8.10 -11.63 20.27
C VAL A 408 7.27 -12.80 19.74
N LYS A 409 6.02 -12.55 19.37
CA LYS A 409 5.15 -13.54 18.72
C LYS A 409 5.14 -13.35 17.20
N PRO A 410 5.06 -14.43 16.41
CA PRO A 410 5.14 -14.33 14.96
C PRO A 410 3.90 -13.70 14.33
N GLY A 411 4.09 -13.05 13.17
CA GLY A 411 3.01 -12.52 12.33
C GLY A 411 2.03 -11.61 13.07
N ALA A 412 0.72 -11.90 12.96
CA ALA A 412 -0.34 -11.14 13.62
C ALA A 412 -0.25 -11.22 15.17
N GLY A 413 0.41 -12.25 15.71
CA GLY A 413 0.66 -12.39 17.14
C GLY A 413 1.47 -11.22 17.70
N LEU A 414 2.38 -10.63 16.91
CA LEU A 414 3.11 -9.44 17.35
C LEU A 414 2.14 -8.32 17.74
N ALA A 415 1.17 -8.05 16.86
CA ALA A 415 0.18 -6.98 16.98
C ALA A 415 -0.89 -7.23 18.04
N PHE A 416 -1.39 -8.46 18.14
CA PHE A 416 -2.55 -8.82 18.96
C PHE A 416 -2.21 -9.57 20.24
N ILE A 417 -0.94 -9.94 20.47
CA ILE A 417 -0.47 -10.59 21.70
C ILE A 417 0.62 -9.74 22.35
N SER A 418 1.75 -9.54 21.66
CA SER A 418 2.94 -8.93 22.27
C SER A 418 2.73 -7.45 22.65
N TYR A 419 2.10 -6.61 21.82
CA TYR A 419 1.82 -5.22 22.26
C TYR A 419 0.72 -5.11 23.28
N PRO A 420 -0.43 -5.79 23.15
CA PRO A 420 -1.46 -5.70 24.17
C PRO A 420 -0.91 -6.10 25.53
N GLU A 421 -0.04 -7.11 25.57
CA GLU A 421 0.73 -7.49 26.76
C GLU A 421 1.67 -6.38 27.25
N ALA A 422 2.47 -5.78 26.37
CA ALA A 422 3.37 -4.69 26.75
C ALA A 422 2.63 -3.44 27.25
N ILE A 423 1.56 -3.04 26.56
CA ILE A 423 0.72 -1.89 26.90
C ILE A 423 0.02 -2.12 28.24
N ALA A 424 -0.44 -3.34 28.51
CA ALA A 424 -1.06 -3.68 29.80
C ALA A 424 -0.10 -3.52 31.00
N LYS A 425 1.21 -3.53 30.77
CA LYS A 425 2.25 -3.29 31.79
C LYS A 425 2.66 -1.83 31.93
N PHE A 426 2.12 -0.90 31.13
CA PHE A 426 2.44 0.51 31.30
C PHE A 426 1.83 1.07 32.59
N ASP A 427 2.67 1.72 33.40
CA ASP A 427 2.24 2.38 34.64
C ASP A 427 1.32 3.60 34.41
N VAL A 428 1.41 4.20 33.22
CA VAL A 428 0.71 5.46 32.89
C VAL A 428 -0.34 5.19 31.82
N VAL A 429 -1.61 5.23 32.23
CA VAL A 429 -2.82 5.22 31.37
C VAL A 429 -2.77 4.20 30.22
N PRO A 430 -2.64 2.89 30.51
CA PRO A 430 -2.50 1.85 29.49
C PRO A 430 -3.67 1.80 28.49
N GLN A 431 -4.87 2.20 28.91
CA GLN A 431 -6.07 2.30 28.07
C GLN A 431 -5.88 3.33 26.94
N ALA A 432 -5.30 4.49 27.22
CA ALA A 432 -5.09 5.53 26.21
C ALA A 432 -4.08 5.08 25.16
N PHE A 433 -2.98 4.43 25.57
CA PHE A 433 -2.01 3.85 24.65
C PHE A 433 -2.61 2.74 23.81
N SER A 434 -3.46 1.90 24.40
CA SER A 434 -4.18 0.86 23.66
C SER A 434 -5.13 1.43 22.60
N VAL A 435 -5.93 2.43 22.96
CA VAL A 435 -6.83 3.13 22.02
C VAL A 435 -6.04 3.73 20.87
N LEU A 436 -4.94 4.45 21.16
CA LEU A 436 -4.10 5.04 20.12
C LEU A 436 -3.48 3.98 19.20
N PHE A 437 -2.96 2.90 19.77
CA PHE A 437 -2.33 1.81 19.00
C PHE A 437 -3.33 1.10 18.08
N PHE A 438 -4.47 0.66 18.58
CA PHE A 438 -5.46 -0.04 17.76
C PHE A 438 -6.18 0.89 16.78
N LEU A 439 -6.38 2.18 17.13
CA LEU A 439 -6.89 3.16 16.17
C LEU A 439 -5.88 3.40 15.04
N MET A 440 -4.59 3.50 15.35
CA MET A 440 -3.53 3.59 14.33
C MET A 440 -3.54 2.37 13.41
N LEU A 441 -3.53 1.16 13.97
CA LEU A 441 -3.59 -0.07 13.17
C LEU A 441 -4.83 -0.10 12.28
N PHE A 442 -5.99 0.29 12.81
CA PHE A 442 -7.22 0.32 12.04
C PHE A 442 -7.16 1.33 10.88
N VAL A 443 -6.59 2.52 11.13
CA VAL A 443 -6.42 3.57 10.12
C VAL A 443 -5.45 3.15 9.02
N LEU A 444 -4.31 2.57 9.38
CA LEU A 444 -3.36 1.97 8.42
C LEU A 444 -4.05 0.89 7.58
N GLY A 445 -4.87 0.07 8.23
CA GLY A 445 -5.63 -0.96 7.54
C GLY A 445 -6.66 -0.41 6.54
N ILE A 446 -7.41 0.63 6.91
CA ILE A 446 -8.39 1.25 6.01
C ILE A 446 -7.67 1.84 4.80
N GLY A 447 -6.51 2.48 4.99
CA GLY A 447 -5.71 3.06 3.90
C GLY A 447 -5.40 2.06 2.79
N SER A 448 -4.82 0.90 3.14
CA SER A 448 -4.53 -0.15 2.16
C SER A 448 -5.81 -0.76 1.57
N ASN A 449 -6.82 -1.08 2.38
CA ASN A 449 -8.03 -1.77 1.89
C ASN A 449 -8.88 -0.89 0.95
N VAL A 450 -8.89 0.43 1.18
CA VAL A 450 -9.53 1.42 0.29
C VAL A 450 -8.87 1.42 -1.10
N ALA A 451 -7.55 1.28 -1.19
CA ALA A 451 -6.85 1.18 -2.47
C ALA A 451 -7.19 -0.10 -3.23
N MET A 452 -7.15 -1.24 -2.53
CA MET A 452 -7.50 -2.56 -3.06
C MET A 452 -8.93 -2.58 -3.61
N THR A 453 -9.88 -2.11 -2.80
CA THR A 453 -11.29 -2.02 -3.17
C THR A 453 -11.52 -1.04 -4.32
N SER A 454 -10.79 0.09 -4.36
CA SER A 454 -10.84 1.04 -5.47
C SER A 454 -10.40 0.42 -6.79
N CYS A 455 -9.41 -0.47 -6.77
CA CYS A 455 -8.95 -1.16 -7.97
C CYS A 455 -10.06 -2.04 -8.56
N VAL A 456 -10.69 -2.88 -7.73
CA VAL A 456 -11.83 -3.72 -8.14
C VAL A 456 -13.00 -2.87 -8.63
N MET A 457 -13.34 -1.81 -7.90
CA MET A 457 -14.41 -0.88 -8.27
C MET A 457 -14.14 -0.22 -9.63
N THR A 458 -12.90 0.19 -9.89
CA THR A 458 -12.49 0.82 -11.15
C THR A 458 -12.68 -0.14 -12.32
N VAL A 459 -12.31 -1.42 -12.17
CA VAL A 459 -12.49 -2.42 -13.22
C VAL A 459 -13.96 -2.65 -13.54
N ILE A 460 -14.82 -2.74 -12.51
CA ILE A 460 -16.27 -2.88 -12.70
C ILE A 460 -16.83 -1.65 -13.43
N ARG A 461 -16.47 -0.43 -13.02
CA ARG A 461 -16.94 0.81 -13.67
C ARG A 461 -16.39 0.98 -15.09
N ASP A 462 -15.18 0.52 -15.34
CA ASP A 462 -14.55 0.54 -16.65
C ASP A 462 -15.27 -0.38 -17.65
N GLN A 463 -15.85 -1.49 -17.18
CA GLN A 463 -16.65 -2.42 -18.00
C GLN A 463 -18.13 -2.06 -18.06
N PHE A 464 -18.68 -1.49 -16.98
CA PHE A 464 -20.08 -1.08 -16.87
C PHE A 464 -20.17 0.43 -16.56
N PRO A 465 -20.01 1.32 -17.56
CA PRO A 465 -19.95 2.78 -17.35
C PRO A 465 -21.20 3.38 -16.71
N LYS A 466 -22.35 2.69 -16.82
CA LYS A 466 -23.62 3.12 -16.22
C LYS A 466 -23.65 2.96 -14.69
N VAL A 467 -22.75 2.16 -14.12
CA VAL A 467 -22.69 1.90 -12.68
C VAL A 467 -22.04 3.08 -11.96
N LYS A 468 -22.76 3.64 -10.98
CA LYS A 468 -22.27 4.74 -10.14
C LYS A 468 -21.29 4.22 -9.07
N ASN A 469 -20.39 5.08 -8.61
CA ASN A 469 -19.40 4.74 -7.56
C ASN A 469 -20.03 4.07 -6.33
N TRP A 470 -21.09 4.66 -5.77
CA TRP A 470 -21.75 4.12 -4.59
C TRP A 470 -22.35 2.73 -4.83
N GLN A 471 -22.89 2.45 -6.01
CA GLN A 471 -23.47 1.15 -6.34
C GLN A 471 -22.40 0.06 -6.39
N ALA A 472 -21.28 0.35 -7.09
CA ALA A 472 -20.15 -0.57 -7.15
C ALA A 472 -19.54 -0.80 -5.75
N ALA A 473 -19.35 0.26 -4.96
CA ALA A 473 -18.85 0.15 -3.60
C ALA A 473 -19.77 -0.68 -2.70
N THR A 474 -21.11 -0.50 -2.80
CA THR A 474 -22.09 -1.30 -2.04
C THR A 474 -22.04 -2.77 -2.41
N VAL A 475 -22.01 -3.10 -3.71
CA VAL A 475 -21.93 -4.50 -4.16
C VAL A 475 -20.63 -5.15 -3.65
N ILE A 476 -19.50 -4.46 -3.79
CA ILE A 476 -18.21 -4.98 -3.32
C ILE A 476 -18.23 -5.16 -1.80
N ALA A 477 -18.78 -4.22 -1.04
CA ALA A 477 -18.87 -4.33 0.42
C ALA A 477 -19.75 -5.51 0.86
N ILE A 478 -20.90 -5.74 0.23
CA ILE A 478 -21.77 -6.87 0.53
C ILE A 478 -21.07 -8.20 0.22
N CYS A 479 -20.45 -8.32 -0.95
CA CYS A 479 -19.66 -9.50 -1.31
C CYS A 479 -18.47 -9.69 -0.37
N GLY A 480 -17.82 -8.59 0.02
CA GLY A 480 -16.67 -8.57 0.93
C GLY A 480 -17.03 -9.03 2.33
N VAL A 481 -18.21 -8.68 2.85
CA VAL A 481 -18.72 -9.22 4.11
C VAL A 481 -18.98 -10.72 3.98
N ALA A 482 -19.70 -11.15 2.94
CA ALA A 482 -20.05 -12.55 2.74
C ALA A 482 -18.82 -13.46 2.64
N LEU A 483 -17.82 -13.06 1.83
CA LEU A 483 -16.56 -13.78 1.70
C LEU A 483 -15.67 -13.65 2.94
N GLY A 484 -15.69 -12.47 3.58
CA GLY A 484 -14.92 -12.18 4.79
C GLY A 484 -15.36 -13.02 5.99
N CYS A 485 -16.62 -13.47 6.03
CA CYS A 485 -17.15 -14.34 7.09
C CYS A 485 -16.33 -15.63 7.28
N ILE A 486 -15.69 -16.13 6.22
CA ILE A 486 -14.87 -17.35 6.28
C ILE A 486 -13.67 -17.16 7.22
N TYR A 487 -13.06 -15.97 7.23
CA TYR A 487 -11.85 -15.70 8.01
C TYR A 487 -12.13 -15.34 9.49
N VAL A 488 -13.39 -15.10 9.86
CA VAL A 488 -13.80 -14.85 11.25
C VAL A 488 -14.42 -16.10 11.91
N THR A 489 -14.20 -17.26 11.32
CA THR A 489 -14.50 -18.57 11.92
C THR A 489 -13.35 -19.01 12.84
N PRO A 490 -13.60 -19.97 13.77
CA PRO A 490 -12.58 -20.66 14.55
C PRO A 490 -11.38 -21.18 13.73
N GLY A 491 -11.63 -21.73 12.53
CA GLY A 491 -10.60 -22.18 11.59
C GLY A 491 -10.08 -21.09 10.64
N GLY A 492 -10.48 -19.83 10.83
CA GLY A 492 -10.28 -18.74 9.87
C GLY A 492 -8.81 -18.40 9.60
N GLN A 493 -7.92 -18.55 10.60
CA GLN A 493 -6.48 -18.28 10.43
C GLN A 493 -5.80 -19.29 9.50
N TYR A 494 -6.21 -20.56 9.54
CA TYR A 494 -5.71 -21.59 8.62
C TYR A 494 -6.10 -21.25 7.18
N ILE A 495 -7.34 -20.83 6.96
CA ILE A 495 -7.83 -20.42 5.64
C ILE A 495 -7.15 -19.13 5.17
N LEU A 496 -6.99 -18.14 6.06
CA LEU A 496 -6.28 -16.90 5.75
C LEU A 496 -4.85 -17.20 5.27
N THR A 497 -4.11 -18.03 6.00
CA THR A 497 -2.72 -18.39 5.66
C THR A 497 -2.65 -19.13 4.32
N LEU A 498 -3.58 -20.06 4.07
CA LEU A 498 -3.67 -20.79 2.80
C LEU A 498 -3.94 -19.85 1.63
N VAL A 499 -4.93 -18.97 1.77
CA VAL A 499 -5.37 -18.04 0.72
C VAL A 499 -4.34 -16.93 0.48
N ASP A 500 -3.68 -16.40 1.51
CA ASP A 500 -2.61 -15.42 1.38
C ASP A 500 -1.41 -15.99 0.61
N HIS A 501 -1.03 -17.24 0.91
CA HIS A 501 0.07 -17.91 0.22
C HIS A 501 -0.25 -18.18 -1.26
N PHE A 502 -1.33 -18.93 -1.53
CA PHE A 502 -1.66 -19.40 -2.88
C PHE A 502 -2.40 -18.37 -3.75
N GLY A 503 -3.22 -17.50 -3.14
CA GLY A 503 -4.06 -16.53 -3.85
C GLY A 503 -3.44 -15.15 -4.05
N ALA A 504 -2.44 -14.79 -3.23
CA ALA A 504 -1.78 -13.49 -3.29
C ALA A 504 -0.27 -13.63 -3.53
N SER A 505 0.47 -14.17 -2.57
CA SER A 505 1.95 -14.16 -2.58
C SER A 505 2.54 -14.87 -3.81
N PHE A 506 2.09 -16.10 -4.08
CA PHE A 506 2.61 -16.89 -5.19
C PHE A 506 2.25 -16.28 -6.56
N ILE A 507 0.99 -15.86 -6.72
CA ILE A 507 0.47 -15.29 -7.97
C ILE A 507 1.16 -13.95 -8.28
N ALA A 508 1.33 -13.09 -7.26
CA ALA A 508 1.90 -11.76 -7.42
C ALA A 508 3.30 -11.79 -8.05
N LEU A 509 4.17 -12.73 -7.65
CA LEU A 509 5.54 -12.80 -8.19
C LEU A 509 5.55 -13.16 -9.68
N VAL A 510 4.72 -14.11 -10.10
CA VAL A 510 4.62 -14.50 -11.51
C VAL A 510 4.02 -13.39 -12.37
N LEU A 511 2.95 -12.75 -11.89
CA LEU A 511 2.32 -11.64 -12.60
C LEU A 511 3.23 -10.41 -12.67
N ALA A 512 4.03 -10.14 -11.63
CA ALA A 512 5.01 -9.06 -11.63
C ALA A 512 6.10 -9.26 -12.69
N ILE A 513 6.62 -10.48 -12.84
CA ILE A 513 7.59 -10.79 -13.91
C ILE A 513 6.93 -10.62 -15.28
N ALA A 514 5.69 -11.09 -15.45
CA ALA A 514 4.95 -10.91 -16.69
C ALA A 514 4.73 -9.42 -17.02
N GLU A 515 4.42 -8.58 -16.02
CA GLU A 515 4.28 -7.13 -16.17
C GLU A 515 5.61 -6.47 -16.60
N LEU A 516 6.71 -6.82 -15.94
CA LEU A 516 8.03 -6.31 -16.27
C LEU A 516 8.47 -6.68 -17.69
N ILE A 517 8.17 -7.91 -18.13
CA ILE A 517 8.42 -8.34 -19.51
C ILE A 517 7.49 -7.60 -20.47
N ALA A 518 6.20 -7.46 -20.14
CA ALA A 518 5.24 -6.74 -20.96
C ALA A 518 5.68 -5.31 -21.24
N ILE A 519 6.05 -4.57 -20.19
CA ILE A 519 6.37 -3.14 -20.29
C ILE A 519 7.83 -2.92 -20.71
N GLY A 520 8.79 -3.60 -20.08
CA GLY A 520 10.22 -3.40 -20.32
C GLY A 520 10.74 -3.99 -21.64
N TRP A 521 10.12 -5.06 -22.13
CA TRP A 521 10.62 -5.80 -23.30
C TRP A 521 9.69 -5.72 -24.51
N ILE A 522 8.41 -6.01 -24.34
CA ILE A 522 7.46 -6.10 -25.47
C ILE A 522 6.99 -4.70 -25.88
N TYR A 523 6.46 -3.92 -24.94
CA TYR A 523 6.16 -2.51 -25.18
C TYR A 523 7.46 -1.72 -25.41
N GLY A 524 8.46 -1.98 -24.55
CA GLY A 524 9.83 -1.53 -24.71
C GLY A 524 10.16 -0.27 -23.91
N VAL A 525 11.32 -0.29 -23.24
CA VAL A 525 11.81 0.84 -22.44
C VAL A 525 11.96 2.13 -23.24
N ASP A 526 12.31 2.07 -24.53
CA ASP A 526 12.47 3.27 -25.36
C ASP A 526 11.14 3.99 -25.57
N ARG A 527 10.04 3.23 -25.80
CA ARG A 527 8.69 3.81 -25.89
C ARG A 527 8.26 4.39 -24.56
N LEU A 528 8.48 3.65 -23.46
CA LEU A 528 8.21 4.15 -22.12
C LEU A 528 8.98 5.45 -21.82
N CYS A 529 10.23 5.58 -22.28
CA CYS A 529 11.01 6.81 -22.12
C CYS A 529 10.41 7.98 -22.93
N LYS A 530 9.93 7.72 -24.14
CA LYS A 530 9.21 8.71 -24.96
C LYS A 530 7.89 9.12 -24.30
N ASP A 531 7.18 8.20 -23.67
CA ASP A 531 5.94 8.50 -22.93
C ASP A 531 6.23 9.44 -21.75
N VAL A 532 7.30 9.18 -21.00
CA VAL A 532 7.73 10.04 -19.89
C VAL A 532 8.18 11.41 -20.38
N GLU A 533 8.98 11.47 -21.44
CA GLU A 533 9.41 12.74 -22.04
C GLU A 533 8.21 13.55 -22.51
N PHE A 534 7.27 12.90 -23.20
CA PHE A 534 6.06 13.54 -23.65
C PHE A 534 5.16 14.00 -22.50
N MET A 535 5.14 13.35 -21.34
CA MET A 535 4.35 13.78 -20.16
C MET A 535 5.04 14.83 -19.29
N LEU A 536 6.31 14.62 -18.96
CA LEU A 536 7.05 15.36 -17.93
C LEU A 536 8.11 16.32 -18.49
N GLY A 537 8.40 16.25 -19.79
CA GLY A 537 9.38 17.10 -20.47
C GLY A 537 10.84 16.70 -20.24
N HIS A 538 11.10 15.54 -19.62
CA HIS A 538 12.46 15.03 -19.44
C HIS A 538 12.49 13.50 -19.62
N ARG A 539 13.59 12.98 -20.18
CA ARG A 539 13.79 11.52 -20.30
C ARG A 539 14.22 10.90 -18.97
N PRO A 540 13.80 9.66 -18.65
CA PRO A 540 14.36 8.89 -17.55
C PRO A 540 15.86 8.68 -17.72
N ASN A 541 16.61 8.81 -16.61
CA ASN A 541 18.06 8.58 -16.59
C ASN A 541 18.42 7.09 -16.78
N LEU A 542 19.72 6.80 -16.90
CA LEU A 542 20.23 5.45 -17.14
C LEU A 542 19.81 4.44 -16.06
N TYR A 543 19.74 4.86 -14.79
CA TYR A 543 19.35 4.00 -13.68
C TYR A 543 17.96 3.38 -13.89
N TRP A 544 16.95 4.21 -14.19
CA TRP A 544 15.59 3.72 -14.43
C TRP A 544 15.53 2.74 -15.60
N ARG A 545 16.20 3.08 -16.71
CA ARG A 545 16.22 2.27 -17.92
C ARG A 545 16.89 0.91 -17.70
N LEU A 546 18.01 0.87 -16.98
CA LEU A 546 18.72 -0.38 -16.67
C LEU A 546 17.88 -1.27 -15.74
N CYS A 547 17.21 -0.68 -14.75
CA CYS A 547 16.30 -1.41 -13.87
C CYS A 547 15.16 -2.07 -14.65
N TRP A 548 14.40 -1.29 -15.43
CA TRP A 548 13.27 -1.80 -16.19
C TRP A 548 13.66 -2.81 -17.26
N ARG A 549 14.81 -2.61 -17.92
CA ARG A 549 15.24 -3.50 -19.00
C ARG A 549 15.88 -4.79 -18.50
N TRP A 550 16.76 -4.73 -17.50
CA TRP A 550 17.63 -5.87 -17.17
C TRP A 550 17.60 -6.24 -15.70
N VAL A 551 17.90 -5.30 -14.80
CA VAL A 551 18.17 -5.63 -13.39
C VAL A 551 16.94 -6.19 -12.70
N THR A 552 15.81 -5.49 -12.81
CA THR A 552 14.58 -5.89 -12.10
C THR A 552 14.03 -7.21 -12.65
N PRO A 553 13.83 -7.40 -13.97
CA PRO A 553 13.34 -8.68 -14.50
C PRO A 553 14.24 -9.86 -14.12
N LEU A 554 15.57 -9.73 -14.28
CA LEU A 554 16.51 -10.81 -14.00
C LEU A 554 16.53 -11.19 -12.52
N LEU A 555 16.54 -10.20 -11.63
CA LEU A 555 16.52 -10.43 -10.19
C LEU A 555 15.21 -11.12 -9.77
N MET A 556 14.06 -10.67 -10.28
CA MET A 556 12.76 -11.29 -9.99
C MET A 556 12.68 -12.73 -10.52
N THR A 557 13.17 -12.99 -11.73
CA THR A 557 13.20 -14.34 -12.30
C THR A 557 14.11 -15.27 -11.51
N ALA A 558 15.31 -14.82 -11.12
CA ALA A 558 16.22 -15.63 -10.30
C ALA A 558 15.60 -16.02 -8.95
N ILE A 559 14.88 -15.07 -8.32
CA ILE A 559 14.21 -15.29 -7.04
C ILE A 559 13.00 -16.22 -7.19
N LEU A 560 12.23 -16.11 -8.28
CA LEU A 560 11.15 -17.06 -8.58
C LEU A 560 11.71 -18.47 -8.78
N ILE A 561 12.78 -18.63 -9.57
CA ILE A 561 13.40 -19.95 -9.80
C ILE A 561 13.86 -20.54 -8.47
N TYR A 562 14.54 -19.75 -7.63
CA TYR A 562 14.95 -20.21 -6.31
C TYR A 562 13.74 -20.66 -5.46
N ASN A 563 12.69 -19.84 -5.39
CA ASN A 563 11.48 -20.18 -4.64
C ASN A 563 10.85 -21.50 -5.12
N LEU A 564 10.76 -21.72 -6.44
CA LEU A 564 10.24 -22.95 -7.01
C LEU A 564 11.11 -24.17 -6.68
N LEU A 565 12.43 -24.01 -6.66
CA LEU A 565 13.36 -25.09 -6.29
C LEU A 565 13.35 -25.42 -4.80
N THR A 566 13.06 -24.45 -3.95
CA THR A 566 13.04 -24.60 -2.48
C THR A 566 11.63 -24.64 -1.90
N LEU A 567 10.61 -24.84 -2.74
CA LEU A 567 9.21 -24.80 -2.31
C LEU A 567 8.96 -25.90 -1.28
N GLN A 568 8.56 -25.49 -0.08
CA GLN A 568 8.16 -26.41 0.98
C GLN A 568 6.64 -26.39 1.15
N PRO A 569 6.03 -27.52 1.58
CA PRO A 569 4.62 -27.54 1.92
C PRO A 569 4.30 -26.47 2.97
N LEU A 570 3.23 -25.72 2.74
CA LEU A 570 2.75 -24.70 3.67
C LEU A 570 2.33 -25.34 4.98
N THR A 571 2.82 -24.83 6.11
CA THR A 571 2.40 -25.27 7.45
C THR A 571 1.95 -24.08 8.27
N TYR A 572 0.99 -24.29 9.19
CA TYR A 572 0.57 -23.27 10.15
C TYR A 572 0.73 -23.81 11.57
N GLN A 573 1.50 -23.12 12.42
CA GLN A 573 1.83 -23.57 13.79
C GLN A 573 2.33 -25.03 13.89
N GLY A 574 3.06 -25.51 12.89
CA GLY A 574 3.56 -26.90 12.82
C GLY A 574 2.52 -27.93 12.36
N TYR A 575 1.27 -27.53 12.15
CA TYR A 575 0.24 -28.36 11.53
C TYR A 575 0.43 -28.41 10.01
N VAL A 576 0.38 -29.63 9.46
CA VAL A 576 0.42 -29.91 8.04
C VAL A 576 -1.01 -29.97 7.52
N TYR A 577 -1.30 -29.17 6.49
CA TYR A 577 -2.64 -29.13 5.92
C TYR A 577 -3.06 -30.48 5.30
N PRO A 578 -4.35 -30.82 5.31
CA PRO A 578 -4.86 -31.99 4.62
C PRO A 578 -4.73 -31.80 3.10
N THR A 579 -4.59 -32.90 2.34
CA THR A 579 -4.38 -32.86 0.88
C THR A 579 -5.43 -32.02 0.15
N ILE A 580 -6.69 -32.10 0.58
CA ILE A 580 -7.79 -31.32 -0.02
C ILE A 580 -7.57 -29.80 0.09
N ALA A 581 -6.95 -29.32 1.19
CA ALA A 581 -6.64 -27.91 1.35
C ALA A 581 -5.51 -27.47 0.41
N TYR A 582 -4.50 -28.33 0.18
CA TYR A 582 -3.47 -28.07 -0.83
C TYR A 582 -4.05 -28.04 -2.25
N ASP A 583 -4.92 -28.99 -2.58
CA ASP A 583 -5.57 -29.04 -3.91
C ASP A 583 -6.39 -27.78 -4.16
N LEU A 584 -7.14 -27.32 -3.15
CA LEU A 584 -7.87 -26.04 -3.21
C LEU A 584 -6.92 -24.85 -3.36
N GLY A 585 -5.80 -24.83 -2.63
CA GLY A 585 -4.77 -23.81 -2.77
C GLY A 585 -4.22 -23.73 -4.19
N TRP A 586 -3.84 -24.87 -4.78
CA TRP A 586 -3.37 -24.93 -6.16
C TRP A 586 -4.46 -24.57 -7.18
N CYS A 587 -5.73 -24.89 -6.91
CA CYS A 587 -6.85 -24.41 -7.73
C CYS A 587 -6.95 -22.87 -7.73
N ILE A 588 -6.78 -22.23 -6.57
CA ILE A 588 -6.77 -20.76 -6.45
C ILE A 588 -5.58 -20.17 -7.22
N ALA A 589 -4.38 -20.74 -7.05
CA ALA A 589 -3.20 -20.32 -7.78
C ALA A 589 -3.38 -20.45 -9.31
N ALA A 590 -3.93 -21.58 -9.76
CA ALA A 590 -4.25 -21.83 -11.16
C ALA A 590 -5.28 -20.82 -11.68
N LEU A 591 -6.33 -20.50 -10.93
CA LEU A 591 -7.35 -19.52 -11.32
C LEU A 591 -6.74 -18.14 -11.64
N GLY A 592 -5.78 -17.68 -10.84
CA GLY A 592 -5.11 -16.40 -11.08
C GLY A 592 -4.06 -16.45 -12.19
N LEU A 593 -3.29 -17.53 -12.30
CA LEU A 593 -2.26 -17.66 -13.33
C LEU A 593 -2.83 -17.97 -14.72
N LEU A 594 -3.92 -18.75 -14.80
CA LEU A 594 -4.60 -19.06 -16.06
C LEU A 594 -5.23 -17.83 -16.72
N GLN A 595 -5.39 -16.72 -16.00
CA GLN A 595 -5.79 -15.45 -16.62
C GLN A 595 -4.82 -15.04 -17.74
N LEU A 596 -3.52 -15.31 -17.61
CA LEU A 596 -2.53 -15.00 -18.64
C LEU A 596 -2.84 -15.71 -19.99
N PRO A 597 -2.86 -17.06 -20.06
CA PRO A 597 -3.12 -17.75 -21.32
C PRO A 597 -4.56 -17.56 -21.82
N ILE A 598 -5.57 -17.53 -20.94
CA ILE A 598 -6.97 -17.38 -21.35
C ILE A 598 -7.18 -16.07 -22.10
N TRP A 599 -6.75 -14.95 -21.51
CA TRP A 599 -6.91 -13.63 -22.13
C TRP A 599 -5.96 -13.44 -23.31
N GLY A 600 -4.79 -14.09 -23.31
CA GLY A 600 -3.88 -14.09 -24.46
C GLY A 600 -4.48 -14.76 -25.69
N ILE A 601 -5.07 -15.96 -25.53
CA ILE A 601 -5.77 -16.66 -26.62
C ILE A 601 -6.97 -15.84 -27.10
N TYR A 602 -7.76 -15.28 -26.17
CA TYR A 602 -8.88 -14.41 -26.51
C TYR A 602 -8.42 -13.18 -27.33
N ALA A 603 -7.34 -12.51 -26.91
CA ALA A 603 -6.79 -11.36 -27.63
C ALA A 603 -6.33 -11.76 -29.05
N ILE A 604 -5.57 -12.85 -29.20
CA ILE A 604 -5.07 -13.32 -30.50
C ILE A 604 -6.23 -13.66 -31.45
N THR A 605 -7.28 -14.31 -30.97
CA THR A 605 -8.43 -14.68 -31.83
C THR A 605 -9.20 -13.45 -32.33
N LYS A 606 -9.24 -12.37 -31.54
CA LYS A 606 -9.91 -11.11 -31.86
C LYS A 606 -9.12 -10.14 -32.73
N GLN A 607 -7.79 -10.30 -32.84
CA GLN A 607 -6.99 -9.42 -33.70
C GLN A 607 -7.31 -9.61 -35.18
N GLU A 608 -7.23 -8.50 -35.92
CA GLU A 608 -7.31 -8.49 -37.37
C GLU A 608 -6.02 -9.10 -37.97
N GLY A 609 -6.18 -10.00 -38.93
CA GLY A 609 -5.07 -10.67 -39.61
C GLY A 609 -5.54 -11.89 -40.41
N LYS A 610 -4.96 -12.09 -41.59
CA LYS A 610 -5.32 -13.21 -42.48
C LYS A 610 -4.67 -14.52 -42.06
N THR A 611 -3.51 -14.44 -41.39
CA THR A 611 -2.76 -15.59 -40.88
C THR A 611 -2.69 -15.59 -39.35
N LEU A 612 -2.53 -16.76 -38.75
CA LEU A 612 -2.33 -16.89 -37.31
C LEU A 612 -1.09 -16.11 -36.83
N SER A 613 -0.01 -16.11 -37.62
CA SER A 613 1.22 -15.37 -37.31
C SER A 613 0.99 -13.86 -37.25
N GLU A 614 0.22 -13.31 -38.20
CA GLU A 614 -0.13 -11.89 -38.21
C GLU A 614 -1.00 -11.51 -37.01
N LYS A 615 -1.99 -12.35 -36.66
CA LYS A 615 -2.83 -12.15 -35.47
C LYS A 615 -2.01 -12.16 -34.18
N VAL A 616 -1.06 -13.09 -34.06
CA VAL A 616 -0.14 -13.15 -32.92
C VAL A 616 0.71 -11.89 -32.85
N MET A 617 1.34 -11.49 -33.96
CA MET A 617 2.16 -10.27 -34.01
C MET A 617 1.37 -9.02 -33.64
N ASN A 618 0.13 -8.88 -34.14
CA ASN A 618 -0.74 -7.75 -33.83
C ASN A 618 -1.19 -7.75 -32.36
N ALA A 619 -1.34 -8.92 -31.74
CA ALA A 619 -1.69 -9.03 -30.32
C ALA A 619 -0.57 -8.56 -29.37
N PHE A 620 0.69 -8.59 -29.81
CA PHE A 620 1.84 -8.09 -29.06
C PHE A 620 2.22 -6.64 -29.40
N ARG A 621 1.45 -5.95 -30.24
CA ARG A 621 1.62 -4.53 -30.57
C ARG A 621 0.59 -3.68 -29.85
N PRO A 622 0.90 -2.40 -29.54
CA PRO A 622 -0.09 -1.47 -29.02
C PRO A 622 -1.29 -1.36 -29.96
N THR A 623 -2.49 -1.33 -29.38
CA THR A 623 -3.71 -1.09 -30.15
C THR A 623 -3.71 0.30 -30.78
N GLN A 624 -4.51 0.51 -31.81
CA GLN A 624 -4.68 1.84 -32.42
C GLN A 624 -5.24 2.89 -31.44
N SER A 625 -5.95 2.44 -30.40
CA SER A 625 -6.48 3.30 -29.35
C SER A 625 -5.44 3.60 -28.27
N TRP A 626 -4.29 2.94 -28.23
CA TRP A 626 -3.26 3.18 -27.23
C TRP A 626 -2.72 4.61 -27.28
N GLY A 627 -2.43 5.17 -26.10
CA GLY A 627 -1.98 6.54 -25.90
C GLY A 627 -2.85 7.28 -24.89
N PRO A 628 -2.67 8.61 -24.78
CA PRO A 628 -3.51 9.47 -23.94
C PRO A 628 -4.99 9.30 -24.32
N ILE A 629 -5.87 9.25 -23.31
CA ILE A 629 -7.32 9.10 -23.54
C ILE A 629 -7.96 10.37 -24.12
N ASP A 630 -7.38 11.54 -23.82
CA ASP A 630 -7.80 12.82 -24.39
C ASP A 630 -7.43 12.86 -25.88
N PRO A 631 -8.40 13.05 -26.79
CA PRO A 631 -8.17 13.08 -28.22
C PRO A 631 -7.12 14.11 -28.66
N ILE A 632 -7.08 15.28 -28.03
CA ILE A 632 -6.15 16.36 -28.39
C ILE A 632 -4.72 15.94 -28.03
N LEU A 633 -4.51 15.49 -26.80
CA LEU A 633 -3.21 14.98 -26.33
C LEU A 633 -2.76 13.76 -27.14
N ASN A 634 -3.69 12.89 -27.56
CA ASN A 634 -3.38 11.73 -28.38
C ASN A 634 -2.83 12.14 -29.76
N GLN A 635 -3.42 13.16 -30.38
CA GLN A 635 -2.95 13.69 -31.66
C GLN A 635 -1.56 14.34 -31.52
N GLU A 636 -1.33 15.12 -30.46
CA GLU A 636 -0.01 15.70 -30.15
C GLU A 636 1.05 14.61 -29.94
N TYR A 637 0.70 13.57 -29.18
CA TYR A 637 1.59 12.43 -28.92
C TYR A 637 1.95 11.68 -30.21
N LYS A 638 0.98 11.46 -31.10
CA LYS A 638 1.24 10.83 -32.41
C LYS A 638 2.18 11.67 -33.25
N LYS A 639 1.99 13.01 -33.28
CA LYS A 639 2.93 13.92 -33.97
C LYS A 639 4.33 13.86 -33.36
N PHE A 640 4.43 13.83 -32.03
CA PHE A 640 5.70 13.74 -31.31
C PHE A 640 6.47 12.44 -31.67
N ILE A 641 5.78 11.30 -31.73
CA ILE A 641 6.44 10.03 -32.12
C ILE A 641 6.90 10.04 -33.58
N HIS A 642 6.15 10.68 -34.49
CA HIS A 642 6.45 10.70 -35.93
C HIS A 642 7.51 11.74 -36.33
N GLN A 643 7.86 12.69 -35.45
CA GLN A 643 8.86 13.73 -35.73
C GLN A 643 10.30 13.33 -35.39
N GLU A 644 10.50 12.22 -34.65
CA GLU A 644 11.79 11.55 -34.43
C GLU A 644 11.89 10.26 -35.23
#